data_AF-A0A9P6PBM8-F1
#
_entry.id   AF-A0A9P6PBM8-F1
#
_cell.length_a   1.000
_cell.length_b   1.000
_cell.length_c   1.000
_cell.angle_alpha   90.00
_cell.angle_beta   90.00
_cell.angle_gamma   90.00
#
_symmetry.space_group_name_H-M   'P 1'
#
loop_
_entity.id
_entity.type
_entity.pdbx_description
1 polymer ?
#
loop_
_entity_poly.entity_id
_entity_poly.type
_entity_poly.pdbx_seq_one_letter_code
_entity_poly.pdbx_strand_id
1 'polypeptide(L)'
;MALASRIQEQAPHYRKLKQELSGEHETSLELERVMAEREKLTAAVDAKQVELQALQKNSKKEFEDVRKMRHLSLRSAAATLTGKKKERTAKDEAKYHAAFENEQLCKRWLDRLTKDLSVATDKRQMNQFRGAKTQLSRMLDEVFSESQSEYPRESELRAELNNYVEQQRLATRDHSRFRDADHNLSQASRETNQVLRLIEDALNYVPFDIFGGSMMDVQQIAYLEAAKRQTYEVQRRLNYARGVLPEIPYPGTLDVVSNNLLLGLRVDINFVDIAWKAKVQHTFAVMATSQRNIENSMTWVRQYIQYTDGALGRLNGAIGTTKDALEKERQRIFEGVMSGNFTEASSSSQVVHHDQSPPVYEAPPPTQNQQTPSLPQIPQDMMPMATTSTPSFNSSPFSPPTSLPLASNHPPRPISPATPGTNGLDETNLANFGSELEREHRKEEGSLEEAWNYEDSPIGHDIGLWIWRVQSFNLVTVPVKQYGQFYQGDSYVVLKTTKKENSDGLIHHIHFWLGLETTQDEAGTAAYKTVELDDFLDTLATQHREVQHRESTMFRSYFNSLTYLQGGFASGFNHVEEEELPTRLLRVHRPHNLEGTRTRNAVAISEVKLSHESLSSHAVFVLDTGDKIYQWQGSNAKGVERAKAAEFISQLISERDGKGEMVVIEQNSGSEYEFFKALGSEGPVEESEEEPSEEEEEDPEDLGAVKRLMRLSSSGPFGLGHLKFELVAEDKIAKDMFDTNHVFIFDVGHQVYTWIGREASRKERRHGLQYAQDYVKQYAKSQYTPICRVIEGAEDELFEASLEGWQGW
;
A
#
# COMPACT_ATOMS: atom_id res chain seq x y z
N MET A 1 32.67 -4.03 72.96
CA MET A 1 34.10 -4.04 73.38
C MET A 1 34.77 -2.79 72.81
N ALA A 2 35.67 -2.13 73.56
CA ALA A 2 36.44 -1.02 73.01
C ALA A 2 37.17 -1.46 71.73
N LEU A 3 37.23 -0.60 70.71
CA LEU A 3 37.84 -0.91 69.40
C LEU A 3 39.22 -1.54 69.54
N ALA A 4 40.03 -1.02 70.46
CA ALA A 4 41.37 -1.53 70.79
C ALA A 4 41.38 -3.02 71.15
N SER A 5 40.40 -3.49 71.93
CA SER A 5 40.29 -4.90 72.34
C SER A 5 39.98 -5.81 71.15
N ARG A 6 39.13 -5.36 70.21
CA ARG A 6 38.79 -6.10 68.98
C ARG A 6 39.97 -6.19 68.02
N ILE A 7 40.72 -5.09 67.87
CA ILE A 7 41.95 -5.04 67.06
C ILE A 7 42.99 -6.03 67.62
N GLN A 8 43.17 -6.04 68.93
CA GLN A 8 44.19 -6.88 69.58
C GLN A 8 43.84 -8.39 69.52
N GLU A 9 42.55 -8.73 69.47
CA GLU A 9 42.06 -10.09 69.24
C GLU A 9 42.32 -10.57 67.80
N GLN A 10 42.10 -9.71 66.80
CA GLN A 10 42.27 -10.04 65.37
C GLN A 10 43.71 -9.89 64.84
N ALA A 11 44.61 -9.38 65.68
CA ALA A 11 46.01 -9.11 65.40
C ALA A 11 46.81 -10.25 64.71
N PRO A 12 46.71 -11.53 65.13
CA PRO A 12 47.46 -12.62 64.51
C PRO A 12 46.96 -12.91 63.08
N HIS A 13 45.65 -12.77 62.87
CA HIS A 13 45.00 -13.01 61.59
C HIS A 13 45.35 -11.92 60.57
N TYR A 14 45.37 -10.65 60.99
CA TYR A 14 45.82 -9.52 60.18
C TYR A 14 47.26 -9.69 59.67
N ARG A 15 48.20 -10.08 60.53
CA ARG A 15 49.61 -10.28 60.14
C ARG A 15 49.77 -11.37 59.09
N LYS A 16 49.03 -12.48 59.23
CA LYS A 16 49.03 -13.58 58.27
C LYS A 16 48.52 -13.12 56.90
N LEU A 17 47.39 -12.43 56.86
CA LEU A 17 46.82 -11.91 55.60
C LEU A 17 47.74 -10.88 54.93
N LYS A 18 48.38 -9.99 55.71
CA LYS A 18 49.33 -9.00 55.18
C LYS A 18 50.59 -9.65 54.60
N GLN A 19 51.07 -10.75 55.20
CA GLN A 19 52.18 -11.54 54.70
C GLN A 19 51.81 -12.32 53.43
N GLU A 20 50.57 -12.81 53.33
CA GLU A 20 50.05 -13.43 52.11
C GLU A 20 49.90 -12.41 50.97
N LEU A 21 49.58 -11.14 51.27
CA LEU A 21 49.43 -10.07 50.28
C LEU A 21 50.75 -9.41 49.85
N SER A 22 51.88 -9.64 50.54
CA SER A 22 53.15 -8.96 50.20
C SER A 22 53.75 -9.33 48.83
N GLY A 23 53.29 -10.42 48.22
CA GLY A 23 53.64 -10.84 46.85
C GLY A 23 52.63 -10.42 45.75
N GLU A 24 51.60 -9.64 46.10
CA GLU A 24 50.51 -9.24 45.18
C GLU A 24 51.02 -8.41 43.98
N HIS A 25 51.99 -7.52 44.19
CA HIS A 25 52.46 -6.62 43.14
C HIS A 25 53.16 -7.36 41.98
N GLU A 26 54.05 -8.31 42.32
CA GLU A 26 54.81 -9.10 41.35
C GLU A 26 53.89 -10.06 40.56
N THR A 27 52.89 -10.63 41.23
CA THR A 27 51.88 -11.50 40.60
C THR A 27 50.86 -10.71 39.76
N SER A 28 50.56 -9.46 40.12
CA SER A 28 49.69 -8.57 39.33
C SER A 28 50.32 -8.15 38.00
N LEU A 29 51.64 -7.91 37.97
CA LEU A 29 52.37 -7.58 36.73
C LEU A 29 52.43 -8.76 35.77
N GLU A 30 52.66 -9.97 36.28
CA GLU A 30 52.65 -11.18 35.46
C GLU A 30 51.25 -11.47 34.90
N LEU A 31 50.21 -11.15 35.67
CA LEU A 31 48.82 -11.25 35.23
C LEU A 31 48.46 -10.27 34.11
N GLU A 32 48.92 -9.02 34.16
CA GLU A 32 48.68 -8.07 33.05
C GLU A 32 49.25 -8.60 31.74
N ARG A 33 50.42 -9.26 31.77
CA ARG A 33 51.00 -9.92 30.60
C ARG A 33 50.13 -11.07 30.11
N VAL A 34 49.68 -11.95 31.00
CA VAL A 34 48.81 -13.10 30.67
C VAL A 34 47.44 -12.63 30.16
N MET A 35 46.87 -11.56 30.70
CA MET A 35 45.61 -10.98 30.22
C MET A 35 45.76 -10.35 28.84
N ALA A 36 46.86 -9.64 28.57
CA ALA A 36 47.12 -9.07 27.25
C ALA A 36 47.31 -10.18 26.19
N GLU A 37 47.94 -11.30 26.55
CA GLU A 37 48.04 -12.49 25.69
C GLU A 37 46.68 -13.15 25.46
N ARG A 38 45.84 -13.24 26.50
CA ARG A 38 44.46 -13.73 26.40
C ARG A 38 43.60 -12.85 25.49
N GLU A 39 43.68 -11.53 25.60
CA GLU A 39 42.92 -10.62 24.73
C GLU A 39 43.32 -10.81 23.26
N LYS A 40 44.62 -10.96 22.99
CA LYS A 40 45.12 -11.29 21.64
C LYS A 40 44.57 -12.62 21.13
N LEU A 41 44.59 -13.67 21.94
CA LEU A 41 44.05 -14.99 21.59
C LEU A 41 42.53 -14.96 21.39
N THR A 42 41.81 -14.21 22.22
CA THR A 42 40.35 -14.04 22.11
C THR A 42 39.98 -13.31 20.81
N ALA A 43 40.66 -12.21 20.50
CA ALA A 43 40.48 -11.49 19.24
C ALA A 43 40.80 -12.38 18.02
N ALA A 44 41.81 -13.24 18.11
CA ALA A 44 42.16 -14.18 17.05
C ALA A 44 41.10 -15.29 16.87
N VAL A 45 40.50 -15.79 17.97
CA VAL A 45 39.38 -16.74 17.94
C VAL A 45 38.16 -16.08 17.29
N ASP A 46 37.79 -14.88 17.72
CA ASP A 46 36.62 -14.16 17.19
C ASP A 46 36.78 -13.87 15.70
N ALA A 47 37.95 -13.40 15.28
CA ALA A 47 38.26 -13.17 13.86
C ALA A 47 38.09 -14.44 13.01
N LYS A 48 38.55 -15.59 13.53
CA LYS A 48 38.40 -16.88 12.83
C LYS A 48 37.00 -17.44 12.87
N GLN A 49 36.23 -17.16 13.92
CA GLN A 49 34.83 -17.55 14.01
C GLN A 49 34.02 -16.86 12.89
N VAL A 50 34.31 -15.57 12.64
CA VAL A 50 33.72 -14.81 11.53
C VAL A 50 34.16 -15.38 10.18
N GLU A 51 35.44 -15.71 10.01
CA GLU A 51 35.96 -16.35 8.80
C GLU A 51 35.27 -17.70 8.53
N LEU A 52 35.06 -18.51 9.57
CA LEU A 52 34.36 -19.80 9.48
C LEU A 52 32.90 -19.64 9.03
N GLN A 53 32.18 -18.63 9.53
CA GLN A 53 30.80 -18.35 9.11
C GLN A 53 30.74 -17.97 7.62
N ALA A 54 31.69 -17.18 7.13
CA ALA A 54 31.79 -16.83 5.72
C ALA A 54 32.10 -18.06 4.84
N LEU A 55 33.04 -18.90 5.27
CA LEU A 55 33.40 -20.14 4.57
C LEU A 55 32.25 -21.16 4.53
N GLN A 56 31.47 -21.29 5.62
CA GLN A 56 30.28 -22.15 5.68
C GLN A 56 29.15 -21.67 4.75
N LYS A 57 28.99 -20.35 4.61
CA LYS A 57 28.03 -19.78 3.64
C LYS A 57 28.48 -20.08 2.21
N ASN A 58 29.78 -19.96 1.93
CA ASN A 58 30.36 -20.26 0.63
C ASN A 58 30.25 -21.75 0.28
N SER A 59 30.60 -22.67 1.20
CA SER A 59 30.51 -24.11 0.97
C SER A 59 29.07 -24.58 0.72
N LYS A 60 28.09 -24.03 1.45
CA LYS A 60 26.65 -24.28 1.20
C LYS A 60 26.19 -23.80 -0.19
N LYS A 61 26.64 -22.61 -0.61
CA LYS A 61 26.30 -22.06 -1.92
C LYS A 61 26.86 -22.95 -3.06
N GLU A 62 28.15 -23.29 -3.00
CA GLU A 62 28.78 -24.16 -3.99
C GLU A 62 28.13 -25.56 -4.01
N PHE A 63 27.70 -26.08 -2.86
CA PHE A 63 26.94 -27.34 -2.78
C PHE A 63 25.58 -27.27 -3.48
N GLU A 64 24.82 -26.18 -3.30
CA GLU A 64 23.55 -25.97 -3.98
C GLU A 64 23.72 -25.84 -5.50
N ASP A 65 24.79 -25.20 -5.95
CA ASP A 65 25.09 -25.06 -7.38
C ASP A 65 25.41 -26.41 -8.04
N VAL A 66 26.19 -27.27 -7.36
CA VAL A 66 26.40 -28.67 -7.79
C VAL A 66 25.08 -29.45 -7.82
N ARG A 67 24.20 -29.25 -6.82
CA ARG A 67 22.89 -29.94 -6.74
C ARG A 67 21.94 -29.50 -7.87
N LYS A 68 21.86 -28.20 -8.17
CA LYS A 68 21.04 -27.66 -9.26
C LYS A 68 21.46 -28.24 -10.61
N MET A 69 22.77 -28.40 -10.83
CA MET A 69 23.30 -28.98 -12.07
C MET A 69 22.99 -30.48 -12.22
N ARG A 70 22.91 -31.23 -11.10
CA ARG A 70 22.54 -32.65 -11.08
C ARG A 70 21.05 -32.91 -11.35
N HIS A 71 20.16 -31.97 -10.99
CA HIS A 71 18.71 -32.12 -11.10
C HIS A 71 18.06 -31.40 -12.30
N LEU A 72 18.84 -30.87 -13.26
CA LEU A 72 18.31 -30.38 -14.53
C LEU A 72 17.58 -31.52 -15.27
N SER A 73 16.25 -31.47 -15.18
CA SER A 73 15.26 -32.41 -15.71
C SER A 73 15.37 -32.60 -17.23
N LEU A 74 15.02 -33.81 -17.67
CA LEU A 74 15.11 -34.38 -19.02
C LEU A 74 14.45 -33.57 -20.18
N ARG A 75 13.86 -32.39 -19.92
CA ARG A 75 13.31 -31.49 -20.97
C ARG A 75 14.29 -30.43 -21.49
N SER A 76 15.39 -30.14 -20.78
CA SER A 76 16.49 -29.34 -21.33
C SER A 76 17.49 -30.17 -22.16
N ALA A 77 17.12 -31.40 -22.50
CA ALA A 77 17.88 -32.35 -23.32
C ALA A 77 17.98 -31.94 -24.81
N ALA A 78 17.54 -30.74 -25.19
CA ALA A 78 17.92 -30.16 -26.48
C ALA A 78 19.37 -29.63 -26.48
N ALA A 79 19.99 -29.46 -25.30
CA ALA A 79 21.40 -29.10 -25.16
C ALA A 79 22.33 -30.30 -24.87
N THR A 80 21.84 -31.55 -24.94
CA THR A 80 22.63 -32.77 -24.68
C THR A 80 23.40 -33.25 -25.91
N LEU A 81 24.17 -32.36 -26.53
CA LEU A 81 25.14 -32.72 -27.58
C LEU A 81 26.48 -31.99 -27.43
N THR A 82 26.83 -31.49 -26.25
CA THR A 82 28.18 -30.95 -26.02
C THR A 82 28.78 -31.43 -24.69
N GLY A 83 30.05 -31.83 -24.71
CA GLY A 83 30.85 -32.21 -23.53
C GLY A 83 30.98 -31.11 -22.44
N LYS A 84 30.47 -29.91 -22.73
CA LYS A 84 30.45 -28.74 -21.84
C LYS A 84 29.65 -28.94 -20.56
N LYS A 85 28.59 -29.78 -20.55
CA LYS A 85 27.83 -30.04 -19.30
C LYS A 85 28.67 -30.82 -18.29
N LYS A 86 29.36 -31.89 -18.73
CA LYS A 86 30.24 -32.71 -17.89
C LYS A 86 31.40 -31.90 -17.32
N GLU A 87 32.01 -31.08 -18.16
CA GLU A 87 33.10 -30.17 -17.76
C GLU A 87 32.65 -29.13 -16.73
N ARG A 88 31.46 -28.54 -16.92
CA ARG A 88 30.88 -27.60 -15.93
C ARG A 88 30.56 -28.27 -14.60
N THR A 89 29.93 -29.45 -14.60
CA THR A 89 29.70 -30.21 -13.35
C THR A 89 30.99 -30.56 -12.64
N ALA A 90 32.04 -30.99 -13.35
CA ALA A 90 33.33 -31.30 -12.74
C ALA A 90 34.01 -30.04 -12.16
N LYS A 91 33.87 -28.90 -12.83
CA LYS A 91 34.37 -27.61 -12.35
C LYS A 91 33.65 -27.15 -11.09
N ASP A 92 32.34 -27.29 -11.03
CA ASP A 92 31.55 -26.89 -9.85
C ASP A 92 31.77 -27.88 -8.68
N GLU A 93 31.95 -29.18 -8.94
CA GLU A 93 32.38 -30.16 -7.94
C GLU A 93 33.76 -29.82 -7.35
N ALA A 94 34.74 -29.44 -8.19
CA ALA A 94 36.06 -29.02 -7.73
C ALA A 94 36.01 -27.76 -6.84
N LYS A 95 35.15 -26.78 -7.17
CA LYS A 95 34.94 -25.59 -6.34
C LYS A 95 34.33 -25.94 -4.98
N TYR A 96 33.33 -26.83 -4.95
CA TYR A 96 32.75 -27.30 -3.71
C TYR A 96 33.79 -28.01 -2.84
N HIS A 97 34.60 -28.90 -3.42
CA HIS A 97 35.68 -29.57 -2.70
C HIS A 97 36.68 -28.58 -2.09
N ALA A 98 37.14 -27.59 -2.85
CA ALA A 98 38.05 -26.56 -2.36
C ALA A 98 37.41 -25.69 -1.25
N ALA A 99 36.14 -25.30 -1.40
CA ALA A 99 35.40 -24.55 -0.39
C ALA A 99 35.25 -25.35 0.91
N PHE A 100 34.97 -26.65 0.80
CA PHE A 100 34.84 -27.56 1.94
C PHE A 100 36.18 -27.78 2.66
N GLU A 101 37.27 -27.98 1.93
CA GLU A 101 38.60 -28.13 2.54
C GLU A 101 39.03 -26.88 3.33
N ASN A 102 38.80 -25.70 2.77
CA ASN A 102 39.07 -24.43 3.45
C ASN A 102 38.26 -24.28 4.75
N GLU A 103 36.98 -24.68 4.73
CA GLU A 103 36.14 -24.72 5.93
C GLU A 103 36.73 -25.65 7.01
N GLN A 104 37.18 -26.85 6.63
CA GLN A 104 37.77 -27.81 7.58
C GLN A 104 39.11 -27.33 8.14
N LEU A 105 39.95 -26.68 7.32
CA LEU A 105 41.20 -26.08 7.77
C LEU A 105 40.96 -24.96 8.79
N CYS A 106 39.97 -24.10 8.55
CA CYS A 106 39.57 -23.04 9.46
C CYS A 106 39.09 -23.61 10.81
N LYS A 107 38.25 -24.67 10.79
CA LYS A 107 37.82 -25.37 12.01
C LYS A 107 38.98 -25.92 12.83
N ARG A 108 39.94 -26.60 12.19
CA ARG A 108 41.13 -27.13 12.88
C ARG A 108 42.00 -26.03 13.50
N TRP A 109 42.05 -24.86 12.87
CA TRP A 109 42.80 -23.72 13.39
C TRP A 109 42.10 -23.08 14.59
N LEU A 110 40.77 -22.96 14.52
CA LEU A 110 39.93 -22.52 15.64
C LEU A 110 40.07 -23.45 16.85
N ASP A 111 40.10 -24.77 16.64
CA ASP A 111 40.31 -25.74 17.72
C ASP A 111 41.68 -25.56 18.41
N ARG A 112 42.74 -25.26 17.65
CA ARG A 112 44.07 -24.97 18.21
C ARG A 112 44.04 -23.69 19.05
N LEU A 113 43.51 -22.59 18.51
CA LEU A 113 43.40 -21.35 19.27
C LEU A 113 42.56 -21.50 20.53
N THR A 114 41.45 -22.24 20.45
CA THR A 114 40.58 -22.49 21.60
C THR A 114 41.30 -23.31 22.68
N LYS A 115 42.15 -24.26 22.26
CA LYS A 115 43.01 -25.01 23.17
C LYS A 115 44.07 -24.12 23.82
N ASP A 116 44.75 -23.28 23.04
CA ASP A 116 45.77 -22.36 23.56
C ASP A 116 45.16 -21.34 24.54
N LEU A 117 43.96 -20.83 24.24
CA LEU A 117 43.19 -19.97 25.14
C LEU A 117 42.86 -20.66 26.48
N SER A 118 42.52 -21.96 26.44
CA SER A 118 42.22 -22.73 27.66
C SER A 118 43.46 -22.96 28.55
N VAL A 119 44.65 -23.07 27.95
CA VAL A 119 45.92 -23.24 28.68
C VAL A 119 46.35 -21.94 29.36
N ALA A 120 46.09 -20.78 28.76
CA ALA A 120 46.34 -19.46 29.37
C ALA A 120 45.41 -19.14 30.57
N THR A 121 44.57 -20.07 31.01
CA THR A 121 43.51 -19.84 32.01
C THR A 121 43.88 -20.28 33.44
N ASP A 122 45.14 -20.12 33.85
CA ASP A 122 45.57 -20.56 35.18
C ASP A 122 45.17 -19.56 36.29
N LYS A 123 43.87 -19.56 36.62
CA LYS A 123 43.21 -18.66 37.60
C LYS A 123 43.57 -18.95 39.07
N ARG A 124 44.40 -19.96 39.34
CA ARG A 124 44.54 -20.55 40.68
C ARG A 124 45.26 -19.64 41.67
N GLN A 125 46.32 -18.94 41.23
CA GLN A 125 47.07 -18.02 42.09
C GLN A 125 46.30 -16.71 42.36
N MET A 126 45.61 -16.15 41.37
CA MET A 126 44.79 -14.94 41.56
C MET A 126 43.58 -15.18 42.48
N ASN A 127 42.94 -16.35 42.42
CA ASN A 127 41.86 -16.69 43.34
C ASN A 127 42.35 -16.75 44.80
N GLN A 128 43.62 -17.10 45.03
CA GLN A 128 44.21 -17.11 46.37
C GLN A 128 44.45 -15.69 46.91
N PHE A 129 45.08 -14.79 46.14
CA PHE A 129 45.29 -13.38 46.55
C PHE A 129 43.98 -12.60 46.64
N ARG A 130 43.05 -12.80 45.69
CA ARG A 130 41.70 -12.24 45.75
C ARG A 130 40.96 -12.75 46.98
N GLY A 131 41.14 -14.02 47.33
CA GLY A 131 40.62 -14.62 48.57
C GLY A 131 41.19 -13.95 49.82
N ALA A 132 42.51 -13.79 49.91
CA ALA A 132 43.18 -13.12 51.03
C ALA A 132 42.77 -11.64 51.17
N LYS A 133 42.68 -10.90 50.06
CA LYS A 133 42.19 -9.51 50.05
C LYS A 133 40.74 -9.40 50.53
N THR A 134 39.87 -10.29 50.05
CA THR A 134 38.46 -10.35 50.49
C THR A 134 38.36 -10.69 51.98
N GLN A 135 39.20 -11.60 52.48
CA GLN A 135 39.27 -11.93 53.90
C GLN A 135 39.77 -10.75 54.75
N LEU A 136 40.76 -10.00 54.24
CA LEU A 136 41.28 -8.81 54.90
C LEU A 136 40.21 -7.71 54.99
N SER A 137 39.56 -7.35 53.88
CA SER A 137 38.52 -6.33 53.90
C SER A 137 37.34 -6.73 54.79
N ARG A 138 36.92 -8.00 54.78
CA ARG A 138 35.86 -8.50 55.69
C ARG A 138 36.24 -8.37 57.15
N MET A 139 37.48 -8.75 57.50
CA MET A 139 37.98 -8.63 58.87
C MET A 139 38.02 -7.16 59.31
N LEU A 140 38.44 -6.25 58.42
CA LEU A 140 38.41 -4.82 58.70
C LEU A 140 36.97 -4.31 58.86
N ASP A 141 36.02 -4.73 58.03
CA ASP A 141 34.60 -4.36 58.18
C ASP A 141 34.00 -4.85 59.52
N GLU A 142 34.33 -6.07 59.98
CA GLU A 142 33.87 -6.62 61.25
C GLU A 142 34.41 -5.84 62.45
N VAL A 143 35.71 -5.50 62.43
CA VAL A 143 36.38 -4.74 63.50
C VAL A 143 35.83 -3.32 63.59
N PHE A 144 35.58 -2.68 62.44
CA PHE A 144 35.08 -1.29 62.33
C PHE A 144 33.56 -1.22 62.13
N SER A 145 32.81 -2.23 62.55
CA SER A 145 31.35 -2.34 62.34
C SER A 145 30.53 -1.23 63.02
N GLU A 146 30.96 -0.74 64.19
CA GLU A 146 30.30 0.31 64.98
C GLU A 146 30.95 1.68 64.74
N SER A 147 30.17 2.78 64.69
CA SER A 147 30.73 4.12 64.53
C SER A 147 31.57 4.51 65.75
N GLN A 148 32.79 4.99 65.54
CA GLN A 148 33.72 5.37 66.61
C GLN A 148 33.93 6.88 66.59
N SER A 149 33.60 7.57 67.70
CA SER A 149 33.82 9.02 67.83
C SER A 149 35.31 9.39 67.88
N GLU A 150 36.19 8.43 68.18
CA GLU A 150 37.64 8.61 68.31
C GLU A 150 38.37 8.73 66.95
N TYR A 151 37.72 8.29 65.86
CA TYR A 151 38.31 8.27 64.51
C TYR A 151 37.38 8.93 63.49
N PRO A 152 37.27 10.28 63.51
CA PRO A 152 36.32 11.01 62.68
C PRO A 152 36.55 10.80 61.17
N ARG A 153 37.81 10.64 60.74
CA ARG A 153 38.15 10.43 59.32
C ARG A 153 37.63 9.10 58.76
N GLU A 154 37.66 8.03 59.56
CA GLU A 154 37.09 6.73 59.16
C GLU A 154 35.56 6.84 59.04
N SER A 155 34.93 7.52 60.00
CA SER A 155 33.48 7.75 60.00
C SER A 155 33.02 8.61 58.82
N GLU A 156 33.79 9.65 58.46
CA GLU A 156 33.56 10.48 57.26
C GLU A 156 33.64 9.65 55.97
N LEU A 157 34.74 8.90 55.76
CA LEU A 157 34.92 8.07 54.56
C LEU A 157 33.87 6.97 54.45
N ARG A 158 33.44 6.39 55.58
CA ARG A 158 32.35 5.41 55.62
C ARG A 158 31.01 6.03 55.26
N ALA A 159 30.72 7.23 55.76
CA ALA A 159 29.49 7.96 55.42
C ALA A 159 29.46 8.36 53.94
N GLU A 160 30.59 8.83 53.41
CA GLU A 160 30.78 9.16 51.99
C GLU A 160 30.61 7.93 51.09
N LEU A 161 31.24 6.80 51.45
CA LEU A 161 31.09 5.53 50.74
C LEU A 161 29.63 5.06 50.71
N ASN A 162 28.93 5.11 51.85
CA ASN A 162 27.52 4.73 51.92
C ASN A 162 26.65 5.63 51.04
N ASN A 163 26.93 6.94 51.00
CA ASN A 163 26.24 7.86 50.11
C ASN A 163 26.48 7.48 48.65
N TYR A 164 27.73 7.29 48.21
CA TYR A 164 28.01 6.89 46.82
C TYR A 164 27.39 5.55 46.44
N VAL A 165 27.36 4.57 47.35
CA VAL A 165 26.70 3.27 47.11
C VAL A 165 25.18 3.44 46.94
N GLU A 166 24.53 4.28 47.75
CA GLU A 166 23.10 4.57 47.56
C GLU A 166 22.83 5.33 46.24
N GLN A 167 23.68 6.31 45.89
CA GLN A 167 23.59 7.01 44.60
C GLN A 167 23.78 6.05 43.42
N GLN A 168 24.74 5.12 43.52
CA GLN A 168 24.95 4.07 42.53
C GLN A 168 23.73 3.14 42.43
N ARG A 169 23.10 2.79 43.55
CA ARG A 169 21.89 1.96 43.59
C ARG A 169 20.74 2.64 42.86
N LEU A 170 20.52 3.93 43.09
CA LEU A 170 19.51 4.74 42.40
C LEU A 170 19.81 4.84 40.89
N ALA A 171 21.04 5.22 40.54
CA ALA A 171 21.48 5.31 39.15
C ALA A 171 21.37 3.96 38.41
N THR A 172 21.67 2.84 39.07
CA THR A 172 21.55 1.48 38.48
C THR A 172 20.10 1.11 38.23
N ARG A 173 19.21 1.40 39.21
CA ARG A 173 17.77 1.19 39.05
C ARG A 173 17.23 1.96 37.86
N ASP A 174 17.58 3.25 37.76
CA ASP A 174 17.07 4.10 36.69
C ASP A 174 17.70 3.73 35.34
N HIS A 175 19.00 3.39 35.29
CA HIS A 175 19.65 2.84 34.10
C HIS A 175 18.94 1.59 33.58
N SER A 176 18.60 0.64 34.46
CA SER A 176 17.84 -0.57 34.08
C SER A 176 16.47 -0.21 33.50
N ARG A 177 15.74 0.72 34.13
CA ARG A 177 14.44 1.20 33.63
C ARG A 177 14.54 1.80 32.23
N PHE A 178 15.55 2.64 31.98
CA PHE A 178 15.77 3.24 30.65
C PHE A 178 16.20 2.20 29.60
N ARG A 179 17.05 1.22 29.96
CA ARG A 179 17.43 0.08 29.10
C ARG A 179 16.21 -0.76 28.69
N ASP A 180 15.34 -1.09 29.65
CA ASP A 180 14.13 -1.86 29.39
C ASP A 180 13.18 -1.11 28.45
N ALA A 181 13.07 0.21 28.63
CA ALA A 181 12.30 1.08 27.73
C ALA A 181 12.92 1.15 26.33
N ASP A 182 14.24 1.36 26.19
CA ASP A 182 14.93 1.39 24.88
C ASP A 182 14.77 0.06 24.14
N HIS A 183 14.84 -1.07 24.84
CA HIS A 183 14.60 -2.38 24.23
C HIS A 183 13.19 -2.47 23.62
N ASN A 184 12.17 -2.11 24.39
CA ASN A 184 10.78 -2.18 23.94
C ASN A 184 10.48 -1.17 22.82
N LEU A 185 11.01 0.07 22.92
CA LEU A 185 10.89 1.08 21.86
C LEU A 185 11.62 0.66 20.58
N SER A 186 12.82 0.08 20.68
CA SER A 186 13.59 -0.40 19.53
C SER A 186 12.91 -1.58 18.82
N GLN A 187 12.21 -2.43 19.57
CA GLN A 187 11.37 -3.49 18.99
C GLN A 187 10.12 -2.89 18.34
N ALA A 188 9.43 -1.98 19.03
CA ALA A 188 8.25 -1.29 18.50
C ALA A 188 8.57 -0.53 17.20
N SER A 189 9.71 0.14 17.11
CA SER A 189 10.20 0.83 15.90
C SER A 189 10.41 -0.13 14.72
N ARG A 190 11.02 -1.30 14.97
CA ARG A 190 11.20 -2.32 13.92
C ARG A 190 9.88 -2.88 13.43
N GLU A 191 8.99 -3.21 14.35
CA GLU A 191 7.66 -3.74 14.05
C GLU A 191 6.78 -2.70 13.34
N THR A 192 6.86 -1.43 13.72
CA THR A 192 6.16 -0.32 13.06
C THR A 192 6.64 -0.14 11.62
N ASN A 193 7.95 -0.20 11.36
CA ASN A 193 8.49 -0.18 9.99
C ASN A 193 8.09 -1.41 9.16
N GLN A 194 7.81 -2.54 9.80
CA GLN A 194 7.26 -3.71 9.12
C GLN A 194 5.78 -3.50 8.78
N VAL A 195 5.00 -2.91 9.69
CA VAL A 195 3.61 -2.52 9.41
C VAL A 195 3.52 -1.51 8.28
N LEU A 196 4.36 -0.47 8.28
CA LEU A 196 4.41 0.53 7.20
C LEU A 196 4.66 -0.12 5.84
N ARG A 197 5.61 -1.07 5.77
CA ARG A 197 5.85 -1.85 4.54
C ARG A 197 4.67 -2.70 4.13
N LEU A 198 4.01 -3.40 5.05
CA LEU A 198 2.81 -4.19 4.73
C LEU A 198 1.64 -3.30 4.24
N ILE A 199 1.49 -2.10 4.81
CA ILE A 199 0.48 -1.13 4.38
C ILE A 199 0.84 -0.56 3.01
N GLU A 200 2.11 -0.22 2.78
CA GLU A 200 2.62 0.28 1.50
C GLU A 200 2.51 -0.79 0.41
N ASP A 201 2.83 -2.04 0.72
CA ASP A 201 2.63 -3.19 -0.17
C ASP A 201 1.15 -3.38 -0.48
N ALA A 202 0.24 -3.13 0.46
CA ALA A 202 -1.22 -3.16 0.22
C ALA A 202 -1.73 -1.96 -0.59
N LEU A 203 -1.14 -0.76 -0.44
CA LEU A 203 -1.49 0.45 -1.21
C LEU A 203 -0.97 0.40 -2.65
N ASN A 204 0.27 -0.07 -2.80
CA ASN A 204 0.94 -0.27 -4.09
C ASN A 204 0.57 -1.60 -4.73
N TYR A 205 -0.21 -2.43 -4.04
CA TYR A 205 -0.86 -3.58 -4.64
C TYR A 205 -1.80 -3.06 -5.71
N VAL A 206 -1.37 -3.19 -6.96
CA VAL A 206 -2.20 -3.03 -8.13
C VAL A 206 -2.77 -4.42 -8.39
N PRO A 207 -4.06 -4.68 -8.14
CA PRO A 207 -4.70 -5.84 -8.75
C PRO A 207 -4.42 -5.73 -10.24
N PHE A 208 -4.03 -6.82 -10.91
CA PHE A 208 -3.87 -6.81 -12.36
C PHE A 208 -5.25 -6.84 -13.04
N ASP A 209 -6.11 -5.91 -12.64
CA ASP A 209 -7.50 -5.79 -13.01
C ASP A 209 -7.86 -4.31 -12.96
N ILE A 210 -7.97 -3.69 -14.15
CA ILE A 210 -8.35 -2.28 -14.31
C ILE A 210 -9.89 -2.16 -14.42
N PHE A 211 -10.65 -3.27 -14.35
CA PHE A 211 -12.07 -3.28 -14.69
C PHE A 211 -12.94 -3.99 -13.64
N GLY A 212 -13.13 -3.32 -12.50
CA GLY A 212 -14.42 -3.37 -11.80
C GLY A 212 -14.78 -4.67 -11.05
N GLY A 213 -13.85 -5.58 -10.83
CA GLY A 213 -14.04 -6.62 -9.80
C GLY A 213 -13.68 -6.06 -8.42
N SER A 214 -14.64 -5.55 -7.64
CA SER A 214 -14.37 -5.44 -6.20
C SER A 214 -14.23 -6.84 -5.62
N MET A 215 -13.01 -7.21 -5.30
CA MET A 215 -12.64 -7.38 -3.90
C MET A 215 -11.13 -7.36 -3.84
N MET A 216 -10.64 -6.59 -2.87
CA MET A 216 -9.31 -6.68 -2.29
C MET A 216 -8.74 -8.08 -2.48
N ASP A 217 -7.69 -8.23 -3.29
CA ASP A 217 -7.14 -9.56 -3.58
C ASP A 217 -6.81 -10.28 -2.27
N VAL A 218 -6.89 -11.62 -2.25
CA VAL A 218 -6.55 -12.44 -1.07
C VAL A 218 -5.19 -12.03 -0.50
N GLN A 219 -4.26 -11.64 -1.38
CA GLN A 219 -2.95 -11.13 -1.02
C GLN A 219 -3.01 -9.76 -0.32
N GLN A 220 -3.84 -8.83 -0.80
CA GLN A 220 -4.04 -7.51 -0.21
C GLN A 220 -4.75 -7.60 1.16
N ILE A 221 -5.76 -8.47 1.29
CA ILE A 221 -6.39 -8.80 2.58
C ILE A 221 -5.36 -9.40 3.54
N ALA A 222 -4.53 -10.33 3.07
CA ALA A 222 -3.48 -10.95 3.87
C ALA A 222 -2.45 -9.93 4.38
N TYR A 223 -2.05 -8.96 3.56
CA TYR A 223 -1.16 -7.87 3.99
C TYR A 223 -1.80 -7.01 5.08
N LEU A 224 -3.08 -6.66 4.94
CA LEU A 224 -3.80 -5.87 5.96
C LEU A 224 -4.03 -6.65 7.25
N GLU A 225 -4.36 -7.93 7.18
CA GLU A 225 -4.45 -8.78 8.39
C GLU A 225 -3.11 -8.90 9.10
N ALA A 226 -2.02 -9.08 8.35
CA ALA A 226 -0.67 -9.11 8.90
C ALA A 226 -0.32 -7.76 9.55
N ALA A 227 -0.63 -6.64 8.90
CA ALA A 227 -0.44 -5.30 9.43
C ALA A 227 -1.24 -5.09 10.74
N LYS A 228 -2.51 -5.54 10.79
CA LYS A 228 -3.36 -5.47 11.97
C LYS A 228 -2.76 -6.22 13.15
N ARG A 229 -2.41 -7.50 12.96
CA ARG A 229 -1.81 -8.34 14.02
C ARG A 229 -0.53 -7.71 14.56
N GLN A 230 0.31 -7.21 13.67
CA GLN A 230 1.59 -6.60 14.06
C GLN A 230 1.39 -5.26 14.79
N THR A 231 0.35 -4.48 14.45
CA THR A 231 0.02 -3.23 15.14
C THR A 231 -0.37 -3.45 16.61
N TYR A 232 -1.04 -4.57 16.94
CA TYR A 232 -1.32 -4.93 18.35
C TYR A 232 -0.05 -5.18 19.15
N GLU A 233 0.95 -5.84 18.57
CA GLU A 233 2.24 -6.05 19.24
C GLU A 233 2.99 -4.73 19.44
N VAL A 234 2.96 -3.83 18.44
CA VAL A 234 3.50 -2.47 18.59
C VAL A 234 2.85 -1.76 19.77
N GLN A 235 1.52 -1.76 19.85
CA GLN A 235 0.78 -1.11 20.94
C GLN A 235 1.14 -1.71 22.31
N ARG A 236 1.22 -3.03 22.39
CA ARG A 236 1.59 -3.74 23.62
C ARG A 236 2.99 -3.33 24.10
N ARG A 237 3.97 -3.24 23.20
CA ARG A 237 5.34 -2.81 23.52
C ARG A 237 5.41 -1.36 23.97
N LEU A 238 4.64 -0.48 23.32
CA LEU A 238 4.57 0.93 23.74
C LEU A 238 3.92 1.09 25.10
N ASN A 239 2.85 0.33 25.39
CA ASN A 239 2.23 0.30 26.71
C ASN A 239 3.21 -0.19 27.79
N TYR A 240 4.02 -1.21 27.48
CA TYR A 240 5.06 -1.68 28.40
C TYR A 240 6.12 -0.59 28.64
N ALA A 241 6.66 0.02 27.59
CA ALA A 241 7.66 1.09 27.70
C ALA A 241 7.13 2.25 28.57
N ARG A 242 5.85 2.60 28.43
CA ARG A 242 5.17 3.63 29.23
C ARG A 242 4.88 3.23 30.67
N GLY A 243 4.62 1.95 30.91
CA GLY A 243 4.52 1.42 32.28
C GLY A 243 5.83 1.59 33.05
N VAL A 244 6.97 1.55 32.35
CA VAL A 244 8.30 1.76 32.93
C VAL A 244 8.67 3.25 32.97
N LEU A 245 8.33 4.02 31.92
CA LEU A 245 8.61 5.44 31.73
C LEU A 245 7.33 6.23 31.32
N PRO A 246 6.58 6.77 32.29
CA PRO A 246 5.34 7.51 32.04
C PRO A 246 5.53 8.79 31.19
N GLU A 247 6.75 9.30 31.10
CA GLU A 247 7.14 10.51 30.38
C GLU A 247 7.06 10.35 28.85
N ILE A 248 6.98 9.11 28.35
CA ILE A 248 6.82 8.82 26.92
C ILE A 248 5.38 9.20 26.49
N PRO A 249 5.21 10.02 25.41
CA PRO A 249 3.91 10.50 24.96
C PRO A 249 2.88 9.38 24.72
N TYR A 250 1.60 9.69 24.96
CA TYR A 250 0.47 8.76 24.73
C TYR A 250 0.26 8.51 23.23
N PRO A 251 0.39 7.29 22.70
CA PRO A 251 0.03 6.99 21.33
C PRO A 251 -1.48 6.75 21.25
N GLY A 252 -2.28 7.80 21.41
CA GLY A 252 -3.74 7.69 21.25
C GLY A 252 -4.16 7.40 19.81
N THR A 253 -3.22 7.53 18.89
CA THR A 253 -3.41 7.36 17.46
C THR A 253 -3.37 5.91 17.02
N LEU A 254 -2.66 5.02 17.72
CA LEU A 254 -2.53 3.61 17.34
C LEU A 254 -3.77 2.77 17.68
N ASP A 255 -4.48 3.11 18.77
CA ASP A 255 -5.74 2.45 19.14
C ASP A 255 -6.85 2.71 18.10
N VAL A 256 -6.85 3.94 17.54
CA VAL A 256 -7.71 4.31 16.40
C VAL A 256 -7.35 3.51 15.15
N VAL A 257 -6.10 3.07 14.96
CA VAL A 257 -5.69 2.23 13.83
C VAL A 257 -6.03 0.76 14.07
N SER A 258 -5.76 0.22 15.26
CA SER A 258 -6.04 -1.19 15.61
C SER A 258 -7.53 -1.54 15.59
N ASN A 259 -8.38 -0.56 15.94
CA ASN A 259 -9.83 -0.72 15.94
C ASN A 259 -10.48 -0.43 14.57
N ASN A 260 -9.74 0.14 13.62
CA ASN A 260 -10.33 0.74 12.41
C ASN A 260 -9.63 0.31 11.11
N LEU A 261 -8.70 -0.65 11.17
CA LEU A 261 -8.03 -1.17 9.97
C LEU A 261 -9.05 -1.81 9.01
N LEU A 262 -10.08 -2.48 9.56
CA LEU A 262 -11.13 -3.20 8.80
C LEU A 262 -12.47 -3.37 9.55
N LEU A 263 -12.57 -3.03 10.84
CA LEU A 263 -13.79 -3.24 11.64
C LEU A 263 -14.66 -1.98 11.59
N GLY A 264 -15.62 -1.95 10.68
CA GLY A 264 -16.58 -0.84 10.57
C GLY A 264 -17.10 -0.55 9.17
N LEU A 265 -16.56 -1.20 8.13
CA LEU A 265 -17.22 -1.24 6.83
C LEU A 265 -18.49 -2.09 6.99
N ARG A 266 -19.58 -1.46 7.44
CA ARG A 266 -20.92 -1.91 7.05
C ARG A 266 -20.92 -1.86 5.54
N VAL A 267 -21.35 -2.97 4.97
CA VAL A 267 -21.32 -3.29 3.55
C VAL A 267 -22.31 -2.36 2.84
N ASP A 268 -21.85 -1.15 2.49
CA ASP A 268 -22.41 -0.31 1.44
C ASP A 268 -21.37 -0.31 0.32
N ILE A 269 -21.67 -1.01 -0.77
CA ILE A 269 -20.68 -1.55 -1.71
C ILE A 269 -20.14 -0.50 -2.69
N ASN A 270 -20.68 0.72 -2.63
CA ASN A 270 -20.47 1.73 -3.68
C ASN A 270 -19.27 2.66 -3.43
N PHE A 271 -18.58 2.55 -2.27
CA PHE A 271 -17.47 3.45 -1.90
C PHE A 271 -16.23 2.74 -1.37
N VAL A 272 -16.18 1.42 -1.45
CA VAL A 272 -15.18 0.60 -0.75
C VAL A 272 -13.75 0.97 -1.16
N ASP A 273 -13.42 1.13 -2.44
CA ASP A 273 -12.03 1.35 -2.88
C ASP A 273 -11.48 2.74 -2.56
N ILE A 274 -12.29 3.80 -2.70
CA ILE A 274 -11.87 5.18 -2.40
C ILE A 274 -11.83 5.38 -0.88
N ALA A 275 -12.88 4.95 -0.17
CA ALA A 275 -12.90 5.02 1.30
C ALA A 275 -11.81 4.13 1.91
N TRP A 276 -11.55 2.95 1.34
CA TRP A 276 -10.47 2.07 1.76
C TRP A 276 -9.09 2.70 1.47
N LYS A 277 -8.82 3.19 0.25
CA LYS A 277 -7.55 3.87 -0.06
C LYS A 277 -7.32 5.06 0.87
N ALA A 278 -8.33 5.90 1.05
CA ALA A 278 -8.27 7.04 1.97
C ALA A 278 -8.02 6.58 3.43
N LYS A 279 -8.66 5.50 3.87
CA LYS A 279 -8.47 4.95 5.23
C LYS A 279 -7.09 4.34 5.43
N VAL A 280 -6.59 3.61 4.43
CA VAL A 280 -5.26 2.99 4.46
C VAL A 280 -4.18 4.06 4.37
N GLN A 281 -4.35 5.10 3.54
CA GLN A 281 -3.47 6.27 3.51
C GLN A 281 -3.46 7.04 4.84
N HIS A 282 -4.64 7.29 5.43
CA HIS A 282 -4.73 7.89 6.76
C HIS A 282 -4.01 7.02 7.80
N THR A 283 -4.20 5.71 7.73
CA THR A 283 -3.52 4.75 8.61
C THR A 283 -2.01 4.79 8.45
N PHE A 284 -1.52 4.85 7.21
CA PHE A 284 -0.11 4.99 6.90
C PHE A 284 0.46 6.27 7.53
N ALA A 285 -0.23 7.41 7.36
CA ALA A 285 0.17 8.70 7.94
C ALA A 285 0.23 8.65 9.48
N VAL A 286 -0.75 8.00 10.11
CA VAL A 286 -0.76 7.77 11.57
C VAL A 286 0.40 6.89 12.01
N MET A 287 0.65 5.76 11.33
CA MET A 287 1.76 4.85 11.63
C MET A 287 3.12 5.54 11.44
N ALA A 288 3.28 6.36 10.40
CA ALA A 288 4.50 7.12 10.13
C ALA A 288 4.74 8.20 11.21
N THR A 289 3.67 8.87 11.66
CA THR A 289 3.75 9.82 12.78
C THR A 289 4.13 9.11 14.07
N SER A 290 3.53 7.95 14.34
CA SER A 290 3.89 7.10 15.48
C SER A 290 5.35 6.67 15.42
N GLN A 291 5.85 6.26 14.25
CA GLN A 291 7.25 5.90 14.05
C GLN A 291 8.18 7.06 14.42
N ARG A 292 7.89 8.27 13.93
CA ARG A 292 8.67 9.47 14.27
C ARG A 292 8.66 9.76 15.78
N ASN A 293 7.52 9.59 16.45
CA ASN A 293 7.42 9.77 17.90
C ASN A 293 8.22 8.71 18.67
N ILE A 294 8.22 7.46 18.20
CA ILE A 294 9.03 6.37 18.77
C ILE A 294 10.51 6.72 18.61
N GLU A 295 10.96 7.16 17.43
CA GLU A 295 12.36 7.53 17.18
C GLU A 295 12.82 8.72 18.04
N ASN A 296 11.97 9.74 18.19
CA ASN A 296 12.23 10.85 19.10
C ASN A 296 12.37 10.37 20.55
N SER A 297 11.44 9.49 20.99
CA SER A 297 11.48 8.89 22.33
C SER A 297 12.72 8.03 22.52
N MET A 298 13.12 7.24 21.52
CA MET A 298 14.35 6.44 21.56
C MET A 298 15.60 7.32 21.66
N THR A 299 15.66 8.42 20.90
CA THR A 299 16.78 9.35 20.95
C THR A 299 16.90 9.95 22.36
N TRP A 300 15.79 10.37 22.94
CA TRP A 300 15.70 10.85 24.32
C TRP A 300 16.14 9.77 25.32
N VAL A 301 15.57 8.55 25.27
CA VAL A 301 15.96 7.45 26.18
C VAL A 301 17.45 7.12 26.05
N ARG A 302 18.00 7.07 24.84
CA ARG A 302 19.42 6.76 24.61
C ARG A 302 20.36 7.83 25.16
N GLN A 303 19.98 9.10 25.07
CA GLN A 303 20.71 10.17 25.74
C GLN A 303 20.73 9.96 27.27
N TYR A 304 19.61 9.50 27.86
CA TYR A 304 19.56 9.15 29.29
C TYR A 304 20.39 7.93 29.65
N ILE A 305 20.40 6.90 28.80
CA ILE A 305 21.27 5.74 28.98
C ILE A 305 22.73 6.19 29.00
N GLN A 306 23.15 7.03 28.05
CA GLN A 306 24.52 7.57 28.03
C GLN A 306 24.84 8.43 29.26
N TYR A 307 23.91 9.27 29.71
CA TYR A 307 24.08 10.05 30.93
C TYR A 307 24.24 9.17 32.17
N THR A 308 23.38 8.16 32.33
CA THR A 308 23.43 7.22 33.46
C THR A 308 24.67 6.32 33.41
N ASP A 309 25.10 5.89 32.23
CA ASP A 309 26.38 5.18 32.04
C ASP A 309 27.56 6.04 32.50
N GLY A 310 27.59 7.31 32.10
CA GLY A 310 28.61 8.26 32.54
C GLY A 310 28.57 8.50 34.06
N ALA A 311 27.38 8.61 34.64
CA ALA A 311 27.21 8.77 36.09
C ALA A 311 27.65 7.52 36.86
N LEU A 312 27.28 6.32 36.40
CA LEU A 312 27.72 5.05 36.97
C LEU A 312 29.24 4.89 36.86
N GLY A 313 29.85 5.31 35.75
CA GLY A 313 31.30 5.34 35.60
C GLY A 313 31.98 6.21 36.66
N ARG A 314 31.48 7.44 36.87
CA ARG A 314 31.99 8.35 37.92
C ARG A 314 31.78 7.79 39.32
N LEU A 315 30.61 7.23 39.61
CA LEU A 315 30.28 6.63 40.90
C LEU A 315 31.11 5.38 41.18
N ASN A 316 31.33 4.51 40.18
CA ASN A 316 32.21 3.35 40.31
C ASN A 316 33.65 3.77 40.62
N GLY A 317 34.14 4.82 39.95
CA GLY A 317 35.44 5.43 40.24
C GLY A 317 35.53 5.94 41.68
N ALA A 318 34.55 6.76 42.09
CA ALA A 318 34.49 7.33 43.44
C ALA A 318 34.33 6.26 44.55
N ILE A 319 33.52 5.21 44.31
CA ILE A 319 33.38 4.07 45.22
C ILE A 319 34.72 3.33 45.34
N GLY A 320 35.42 3.10 44.23
CA GLY A 320 36.72 2.45 44.23
C GLY A 320 37.75 3.24 45.05
N THR A 321 37.91 4.53 44.74
CA THR A 321 38.87 5.40 45.45
C THR A 321 38.54 5.56 46.93
N THR A 322 37.26 5.69 47.28
CA THR A 322 36.81 5.83 48.68
C THR A 322 36.96 4.52 49.45
N LYS A 323 36.68 3.36 48.83
CA LYS A 323 36.95 2.05 49.44
C LYS A 323 38.43 1.86 49.74
N ASP A 324 39.29 2.17 48.77
CA ASP A 324 40.74 2.06 48.96
C ASP A 324 41.26 3.02 50.04
N ALA A 325 40.73 4.25 50.09
CA ALA A 325 41.05 5.22 51.14
C ALA A 325 40.58 4.75 52.53
N LEU A 326 39.36 4.21 52.62
CA LEU A 326 38.78 3.67 53.85
C LEU A 326 39.57 2.46 54.34
N GLU A 327 39.94 1.53 53.45
CA GLU A 327 40.72 0.36 53.80
C GLU A 327 42.13 0.75 54.27
N LYS A 328 42.80 1.69 53.59
CA LYS A 328 44.10 2.23 54.04
C LYS A 328 44.01 2.92 55.40
N GLU A 329 42.96 3.71 55.65
CA GLU A 329 42.77 4.39 56.92
C GLU A 329 42.50 3.38 58.06
N ARG A 330 41.69 2.36 57.80
CA ARG A 330 41.45 1.27 58.76
C ARG A 330 42.73 0.47 59.06
N GLN A 331 43.53 0.17 58.04
CA GLN A 331 44.84 -0.47 58.23
C GLN A 331 45.79 0.41 59.05
N ARG A 332 45.82 1.73 58.79
CA ARG A 332 46.61 2.71 59.56
C ARG A 332 46.19 2.72 61.03
N ILE A 333 44.89 2.75 61.31
CA ILE A 333 44.35 2.69 62.69
C ILE A 333 44.71 1.36 63.35
N PHE A 334 44.51 0.24 62.64
CA PHE A 334 44.84 -1.11 63.12
C PHE A 334 46.32 -1.24 63.50
N GLU A 335 47.23 -0.73 62.67
CA GLU A 335 48.67 -0.74 62.90
C GLU A 335 49.13 0.23 64.00
N GLY A 336 48.48 1.39 64.13
CA GLY A 336 48.71 2.34 65.21
C GLY A 336 48.39 1.74 66.58
N VAL A 337 47.23 1.09 66.70
CA VAL A 337 46.82 0.39 67.93
C VAL A 337 47.75 -0.80 68.24
N MET A 338 48.16 -1.55 67.21
CA MET A 338 49.08 -2.69 67.36
C MET A 338 50.50 -2.32 67.78
N SER A 339 50.95 -1.11 67.44
CA SER A 339 52.29 -0.61 67.77
C SER A 339 52.35 0.12 69.12
N GLY A 340 51.21 0.29 69.80
CA GLY A 340 51.13 0.98 71.09
C GLY A 340 51.25 2.51 71.00
N ASN A 341 51.31 3.07 69.78
CA ASN A 341 51.29 4.51 69.55
C ASN A 341 49.85 5.04 69.55
N PHE A 342 49.29 5.18 70.76
CA PHE A 342 48.08 5.95 71.01
C PHE A 342 48.43 7.44 71.00
N THR A 343 48.53 8.04 69.82
CA THR A 343 48.64 9.50 69.70
C THR A 343 47.62 10.03 68.72
N GLU A 344 46.69 10.82 69.28
CA GLU A 344 46.18 12.03 68.64
C GLU A 344 47.38 12.75 68.00
N ALA A 345 47.48 12.70 66.67
CA ALA A 345 48.44 13.50 65.94
C ALA A 345 47.86 13.85 64.58
N SER A 346 47.34 15.07 64.54
CA SER A 346 47.60 16.02 63.47
C SER A 346 46.80 15.81 62.18
N SER A 347 45.66 16.49 62.15
CA SER A 347 45.43 17.61 61.24
C SER A 347 46.69 18.14 60.51
N SER A 348 47.22 17.41 59.52
CA SER A 348 48.09 17.93 58.45
C SER A 348 48.64 16.78 57.62
N SER A 349 47.80 16.15 56.81
CA SER A 349 48.25 15.68 55.51
C SER A 349 47.31 16.35 54.53
N GLN A 350 47.92 17.12 53.64
CA GLN A 350 47.27 18.03 52.69
C GLN A 350 45.88 17.52 52.32
N VAL A 351 44.88 18.37 52.57
CA VAL A 351 43.60 18.30 51.88
C VAL A 351 43.96 18.40 50.41
N VAL A 352 44.25 17.27 49.77
CA VAL A 352 44.00 17.12 48.35
C VAL A 352 42.49 17.18 48.31
N HIS A 353 41.96 18.41 48.25
CA HIS A 353 40.68 18.66 47.65
C HIS A 353 40.83 17.98 46.29
N HIS A 354 40.30 16.77 46.15
CA HIS A 354 39.84 16.39 44.84
C HIS A 354 38.81 17.46 44.54
N ASP A 355 39.21 18.40 43.67
CA ASP A 355 38.52 19.61 43.24
C ASP A 355 37.24 19.29 42.45
N GLN A 356 36.62 18.17 42.76
CA GLN A 356 35.43 17.65 42.13
C GLN A 356 34.39 17.56 43.21
N SER A 357 33.36 18.39 43.07
CA SER A 357 32.13 18.26 43.86
C SER A 357 31.71 16.79 43.87
N PRO A 358 31.26 16.25 45.02
CA PRO A 358 30.90 14.84 45.13
C PRO A 358 29.94 14.47 43.98
N PRO A 359 30.17 13.35 43.26
CA PRO A 359 29.29 12.94 42.19
C PRO A 359 27.90 12.62 42.76
N VAL A 360 27.01 13.60 42.70
CA VAL A 360 25.59 13.43 43.04
C VAL A 360 24.88 12.95 41.79
N TYR A 361 24.15 11.84 41.92
CA TYR A 361 23.20 11.44 40.88
C TYR A 361 21.95 12.29 41.06
N GLU A 362 21.86 13.36 40.27
CA GLU A 362 20.64 14.15 40.19
C GLU A 362 19.77 13.55 39.08
N ALA A 363 18.53 13.18 39.42
CA ALA A 363 17.58 12.77 38.41
C ALA A 363 17.44 13.94 37.43
N PRO A 364 17.64 13.69 36.12
CA PRO A 364 17.68 14.77 35.16
C PRO A 364 16.36 15.55 35.15
N PRO A 365 16.39 16.88 35.01
CA PRO A 365 15.18 17.68 35.00
C PRO A 365 14.29 17.26 33.82
N PRO A 366 12.96 17.21 34.00
CA PRO A 366 12.05 17.08 32.87
C PRO A 366 12.23 18.35 32.02
N THR A 367 12.95 18.24 30.90
CA THR A 367 13.26 19.40 30.08
C THR A 367 11.98 19.95 29.46
N GLN A 368 11.53 21.08 30.01
CA GLN A 368 10.76 22.11 29.33
C GLN A 368 11.49 22.48 28.04
N ASN A 369 11.20 21.80 26.93
CA ASN A 369 11.39 22.26 25.54
C ASN A 369 11.15 21.10 24.58
N GLN A 370 9.90 20.65 24.53
CA GLN A 370 9.29 20.35 23.24
C GLN A 370 7.93 21.01 23.30
N GLN A 371 7.76 22.11 22.56
CA GLN A 371 6.44 22.38 21.99
C GLN A 371 6.00 21.04 21.42
N THR A 372 4.92 20.46 21.96
CA THR A 372 4.13 19.49 21.21
C THR A 372 4.05 20.07 19.81
N PRO A 373 4.62 19.42 18.77
CA PRO A 373 4.30 19.85 17.43
C PRO A 373 2.78 19.77 17.38
N SER A 374 2.14 20.92 17.23
CA SER A 374 0.72 20.94 16.91
C SER A 374 0.55 19.96 15.77
N LEU A 375 -0.44 19.07 15.89
CA LEU A 375 -0.89 18.23 14.80
C LEU A 375 -0.85 19.09 13.52
N PRO A 376 -0.27 18.62 12.41
CA PRO A 376 -0.52 19.27 11.13
C PRO A 376 -2.04 19.39 11.02
N GLN A 377 -2.56 20.61 11.09
CA GLN A 377 -3.94 20.82 10.69
C GLN A 377 -3.97 20.47 9.22
N ILE A 378 -4.81 19.49 8.91
CA ILE A 378 -5.26 19.22 7.54
C ILE A 378 -5.66 20.60 6.96
N PRO A 379 -5.11 21.04 5.81
CA PRO A 379 -5.61 22.23 5.13
C PRO A 379 -7.13 22.15 5.09
N GLN A 380 -7.83 23.25 5.42
CA GLN A 380 -9.31 23.25 5.47
C GLN A 380 -9.95 22.73 4.18
N ASP A 381 -9.18 22.78 3.09
CA ASP A 381 -9.47 22.33 1.75
C ASP A 381 -9.56 20.78 1.60
N MET A 382 -9.26 20.00 2.65
CA MET A 382 -9.31 18.52 2.65
C MET A 382 -10.23 17.90 3.71
N MET A 383 -11.12 18.68 4.34
CA MET A 383 -12.24 18.12 5.12
C MET A 383 -13.49 18.02 4.23
N PRO A 384 -14.19 16.86 4.17
CA PRO A 384 -15.51 16.82 3.57
C PRO A 384 -16.43 17.73 4.39
N MET A 385 -17.00 18.74 3.73
CA MET A 385 -18.02 19.61 4.29
C MET A 385 -19.16 18.73 4.79
N ALA A 386 -19.33 18.66 6.12
CA ALA A 386 -20.59 18.24 6.69
C ALA A 386 -21.63 19.28 6.22
N THR A 387 -22.51 18.87 5.32
CA THR A 387 -23.61 19.68 4.84
C THR A 387 -24.49 20.07 6.02
N THR A 388 -24.34 21.30 6.49
CA THR A 388 -25.29 21.93 7.39
C THR A 388 -26.57 22.21 6.61
N SER A 389 -27.51 21.28 6.66
CA SER A 389 -28.93 21.59 6.57
C SER A 389 -29.78 20.50 7.24
N THR A 390 -30.08 20.70 8.52
CA THR A 390 -31.29 20.14 9.13
C THR A 390 -32.19 21.31 9.51
N PRO A 391 -33.49 21.28 9.14
CA PRO A 391 -34.39 22.38 9.44
C PRO A 391 -34.70 22.41 10.94
N SER A 392 -34.68 23.62 11.48
CA SER A 392 -35.05 23.95 12.84
C SER A 392 -36.46 23.47 13.22
N PHE A 393 -36.55 22.67 14.29
CA PHE A 393 -37.76 22.58 15.11
C PHE A 393 -37.44 22.98 16.56
N ASN A 394 -38.21 23.97 17.00
CA ASN A 394 -38.11 24.66 18.27
C ASN A 394 -39.11 24.02 19.25
N SER A 395 -38.66 23.51 20.39
CA SER A 395 -39.47 23.52 21.63
C SER A 395 -38.60 23.27 22.88
N SER A 396 -38.98 23.96 23.95
CA SER A 396 -38.12 24.43 25.05
C SER A 396 -38.16 23.52 26.30
N PRO A 397 -37.73 23.94 27.52
CA PRO A 397 -36.80 23.18 28.36
C PRO A 397 -37.43 22.59 29.64
N PHE A 398 -36.92 21.49 30.18
CA PHE A 398 -37.13 21.14 31.59
C PHE A 398 -35.88 20.51 32.23
N SER A 399 -35.63 20.98 33.45
CA SER A 399 -34.45 20.79 34.31
C SER A 399 -34.33 19.37 34.94
N PRO A 400 -33.17 19.04 35.57
CA PRO A 400 -32.79 17.69 35.97
C PRO A 400 -33.37 17.32 37.35
N PRO A 401 -33.40 16.02 37.72
CA PRO A 401 -32.49 15.53 38.77
C PRO A 401 -32.11 14.04 38.49
N THR A 402 -31.21 13.29 39.13
CA THR A 402 -30.55 13.30 40.44
C THR A 402 -29.32 12.37 40.34
N SER A 403 -28.34 12.63 41.20
CA SER A 403 -27.09 11.90 41.45
C SER A 403 -27.22 10.43 41.94
N LEU A 404 -26.30 9.59 41.42
CA LEU A 404 -25.53 8.48 42.05
C LEU A 404 -26.24 7.14 42.39
N PRO A 405 -25.51 5.98 42.47
CA PRO A 405 -24.08 5.84 42.77
C PRO A 405 -23.23 4.81 41.98
N LEU A 406 -21.94 4.92 42.28
CA LEU A 406 -20.77 4.08 41.98
C LEU A 406 -20.95 2.55 42.10
N ALA A 407 -20.20 1.88 41.23
CA ALA A 407 -19.44 0.63 41.41
C ALA A 407 -20.15 -0.74 41.39
N SER A 408 -19.79 -1.54 40.38
CA SER A 408 -19.46 -2.95 40.59
C SER A 408 -18.20 -3.32 39.78
N ASN A 409 -17.11 -3.57 40.52
CA ASN A 409 -15.90 -4.22 40.05
C ASN A 409 -16.23 -5.62 39.50
N HIS A 410 -16.02 -5.84 38.20
CA HIS A 410 -15.74 -7.17 37.67
C HIS A 410 -14.48 -7.11 36.80
N PRO A 411 -13.46 -7.96 37.05
CA PRO A 411 -12.35 -8.09 36.13
C PRO A 411 -12.84 -8.75 34.83
N PRO A 412 -12.31 -8.36 33.65
CA PRO A 412 -12.65 -9.04 32.40
C PRO A 412 -12.18 -10.51 32.46
N ARG A 413 -13.05 -11.42 32.03
CA ARG A 413 -12.75 -12.86 31.97
C ARG A 413 -11.55 -13.14 31.06
N PRO A 414 -10.66 -14.09 31.42
CA PRO A 414 -9.62 -14.54 30.52
C PRO A 414 -10.22 -15.32 29.35
N ILE A 415 -9.85 -14.93 28.14
CA ILE A 415 -10.13 -15.68 26.90
C ILE A 415 -9.23 -16.93 26.91
N SER A 416 -9.83 -18.09 26.66
CA SER A 416 -9.13 -19.38 26.65
C SER A 416 -8.21 -19.53 25.42
N PRO A 417 -7.09 -20.28 25.52
CA PRO A 417 -6.19 -20.47 24.40
C PRO A 417 -6.82 -21.36 23.31
N ALA A 418 -6.81 -20.87 22.07
CA ALA A 418 -7.24 -21.62 20.90
C ALA A 418 -6.33 -22.85 20.68
N THR A 419 -6.94 -24.01 20.48
CA THR A 419 -6.28 -25.28 20.16
C THR A 419 -5.90 -25.31 18.67
N PRO A 420 -4.74 -25.84 18.25
CA PRO A 420 -4.37 -25.87 16.84
C PRO A 420 -5.05 -27.03 16.13
N GLY A 421 -6.05 -26.73 15.30
CA GLY A 421 -6.76 -27.68 14.44
C GLY A 421 -6.84 -27.16 13.00
N THR A 422 -6.28 -27.95 12.08
CA THR A 422 -6.45 -28.01 10.62
C THR A 422 -7.17 -26.84 9.92
N ASN A 423 -6.40 -25.94 9.31
CA ASN A 423 -6.89 -24.92 8.38
C ASN A 423 -7.43 -25.57 7.08
N GLY A 424 -8.74 -25.78 6.99
CA GLY A 424 -9.46 -25.98 5.73
C GLY A 424 -9.96 -24.63 5.19
N LEU A 425 -9.95 -24.44 3.87
CA LEU A 425 -10.50 -23.26 3.18
C LEU A 425 -12.00 -23.05 3.50
N ASP A 426 -12.65 -24.11 3.94
CA ASP A 426 -14.07 -24.25 4.29
C ASP A 426 -14.49 -23.39 5.50
N GLU A 427 -13.53 -23.00 6.35
CA GLU A 427 -13.77 -22.16 7.54
C GLU A 427 -13.41 -20.67 7.30
N THR A 428 -13.04 -20.32 6.07
CA THR A 428 -12.72 -18.94 5.68
C THR A 428 -13.89 -18.28 4.97
N ASN A 429 -13.98 -16.95 5.03
CA ASN A 429 -14.99 -16.15 4.30
C ASN A 429 -14.89 -16.29 2.75
N LEU A 430 -14.00 -17.16 2.23
CA LEU A 430 -13.86 -17.49 0.81
C LEU A 430 -14.67 -18.73 0.37
N ALA A 431 -15.30 -19.47 1.28
CA ALA A 431 -15.98 -20.73 0.93
C ALA A 431 -17.12 -20.55 -0.11
N ASN A 432 -17.68 -19.34 -0.22
CA ASN A 432 -18.84 -19.04 -1.07
C ASN A 432 -18.50 -18.21 -2.32
N PHE A 433 -17.22 -17.98 -2.62
CA PHE A 433 -16.84 -17.07 -3.71
C PHE A 433 -17.19 -17.66 -5.10
N GLY A 434 -18.19 -17.12 -5.78
CA GLY A 434 -18.81 -17.55 -7.04
C GLY A 434 -20.00 -18.53 -6.88
N SER A 435 -20.49 -18.71 -5.65
CA SER A 435 -21.70 -19.49 -5.36
C SER A 435 -22.98 -18.74 -5.76
N GLU A 436 -24.11 -19.46 -5.79
CA GLU A 436 -25.44 -18.86 -6.00
C GLU A 436 -25.71 -17.71 -5.02
N LEU A 437 -25.21 -17.84 -3.77
CA LEU A 437 -25.32 -16.84 -2.72
C LEU A 437 -24.58 -15.52 -3.03
N GLU A 438 -23.41 -15.58 -3.70
CA GLU A 438 -22.70 -14.35 -4.14
C GLU A 438 -23.41 -13.72 -5.34
N ARG A 439 -23.97 -14.53 -6.24
CA ARG A 439 -24.76 -14.03 -7.37
C ARG A 439 -26.02 -13.33 -6.88
N GLU A 440 -26.69 -13.89 -5.88
CA GLU A 440 -27.82 -13.26 -5.19
C GLU A 440 -27.38 -11.96 -4.52
N HIS A 441 -26.27 -11.94 -3.79
CA HIS A 441 -25.77 -10.71 -3.16
C HIS A 441 -25.47 -9.61 -4.19
N ARG A 442 -24.72 -9.90 -5.27
CA ARG A 442 -24.43 -8.89 -6.31
C ARG A 442 -25.69 -8.39 -7.02
N LYS A 443 -26.69 -9.26 -7.18
CA LYS A 443 -28.01 -8.86 -7.69
C LYS A 443 -28.75 -7.97 -6.69
N GLU A 444 -28.70 -8.28 -5.40
CA GLU A 444 -29.23 -7.43 -4.33
C GLU A 444 -28.55 -6.05 -4.33
N GLU A 445 -27.23 -5.98 -4.48
CA GLU A 445 -26.47 -4.74 -4.58
C GLU A 445 -26.88 -3.91 -5.80
N GLY A 446 -26.93 -4.53 -6.98
CA GLY A 446 -27.41 -3.86 -8.18
C GLY A 446 -28.88 -3.41 -8.06
N SER A 447 -29.68 -4.03 -7.20
CA SER A 447 -31.04 -3.57 -6.88
C SER A 447 -31.08 -2.37 -5.93
N LEU A 448 -29.98 -1.99 -5.29
CA LEU A 448 -29.94 -0.79 -4.44
C LEU A 448 -29.72 0.49 -5.25
N GLU A 449 -29.31 0.38 -6.52
CA GLU A 449 -29.04 1.54 -7.36
C GLU A 449 -30.34 2.21 -7.82
N GLU A 450 -30.53 3.45 -7.36
CA GLU A 450 -31.73 4.25 -7.63
C GLU A 450 -31.82 4.67 -9.11
N ALA A 451 -30.71 4.70 -9.85
CA ALA A 451 -30.69 5.08 -11.25
C ALA A 451 -31.52 4.15 -12.16
N TRP A 452 -31.67 2.87 -11.79
CA TRP A 452 -32.45 1.90 -12.57
C TRP A 452 -33.45 1.07 -11.76
N ASN A 453 -33.34 1.02 -10.43
CA ASN A 453 -34.30 0.29 -9.59
C ASN A 453 -35.10 1.24 -8.66
N TYR A 454 -36.05 1.96 -9.26
CA TYR A 454 -37.04 2.79 -8.56
C TYR A 454 -38.45 2.17 -8.64
N GLU A 455 -39.39 2.68 -7.85
CA GLU A 455 -40.79 2.22 -7.84
C GLU A 455 -41.41 2.31 -9.25
N ASP A 456 -41.96 1.20 -9.73
CA ASP A 456 -42.48 1.04 -11.11
C ASP A 456 -41.43 1.19 -12.23
N SER A 457 -40.16 0.88 -11.98
CA SER A 457 -39.11 0.96 -13.00
C SER A 457 -39.39 0.02 -14.19
N PRO A 458 -39.36 0.52 -15.44
CA PRO A 458 -39.53 -0.29 -16.65
C PRO A 458 -38.25 -1.04 -17.04
N ILE A 459 -37.13 -0.81 -16.35
CA ILE A 459 -35.81 -1.31 -16.72
C ILE A 459 -35.69 -2.80 -16.43
N GLY A 460 -35.27 -3.58 -17.43
CA GLY A 460 -35.23 -5.04 -17.36
C GLY A 460 -36.58 -5.73 -17.62
N HIS A 461 -37.67 -4.97 -17.71
CA HIS A 461 -39.05 -5.49 -17.80
C HIS A 461 -39.72 -5.11 -19.12
N ASP A 462 -39.48 -3.89 -19.60
CA ASP A 462 -40.07 -3.34 -20.82
C ASP A 462 -39.05 -3.24 -21.98
N ILE A 463 -39.56 -3.08 -23.18
CA ILE A 463 -38.75 -2.76 -24.37
C ILE A 463 -38.47 -1.26 -24.36
N GLY A 464 -37.18 -0.88 -24.41
CA GLY A 464 -36.81 0.53 -24.30
C GLY A 464 -35.33 0.82 -24.54
N LEU A 465 -34.99 2.10 -24.47
CA LEU A 465 -33.63 2.64 -24.49
C LEU A 465 -33.49 3.57 -23.29
N TRP A 466 -32.47 3.37 -22.47
CA TRP A 466 -32.17 4.18 -21.30
C TRP A 466 -30.71 4.60 -21.34
N ILE A 467 -30.44 5.86 -20.99
CA ILE A 467 -29.10 6.46 -21.03
C ILE A 467 -28.85 7.15 -19.70
N TRP A 468 -27.70 6.86 -19.12
CA TRP A 468 -27.17 7.51 -17.94
C TRP A 468 -25.81 8.12 -18.24
N ARG A 469 -25.58 9.30 -17.67
CA ARG A 469 -24.31 10.02 -17.70
C ARG A 469 -23.63 9.82 -16.35
N VAL A 470 -22.33 9.52 -16.37
CA VAL A 470 -21.56 9.42 -15.14
C VAL A 470 -21.29 10.82 -14.60
N GLN A 471 -21.57 11.03 -13.32
CA GLN A 471 -21.22 12.25 -12.60
C GLN A 471 -20.75 11.91 -11.19
N SER A 472 -19.48 12.21 -10.86
CA SER A 472 -18.91 12.00 -9.52
C SER A 472 -19.23 10.61 -8.94
N PHE A 473 -18.90 9.55 -9.67
CA PHE A 473 -19.14 8.13 -9.33
C PHE A 473 -20.61 7.66 -9.33
N ASN A 474 -21.58 8.52 -9.66
CA ASN A 474 -23.00 8.18 -9.73
C ASN A 474 -23.53 8.23 -11.17
N LEU A 475 -24.70 7.62 -11.40
CA LEU A 475 -25.41 7.69 -12.67
C LEU A 475 -26.55 8.69 -12.62
N VAL A 476 -26.51 9.66 -13.53
CA VAL A 476 -27.60 10.63 -13.71
C VAL A 476 -28.35 10.28 -14.99
N THR A 477 -29.66 10.14 -14.88
CA THR A 477 -30.53 9.86 -16.03
C THR A 477 -30.43 11.00 -17.04
N VAL A 478 -30.10 10.67 -18.30
CA VAL A 478 -30.13 11.65 -19.38
C VAL A 478 -31.59 11.89 -19.78
N PRO A 479 -32.05 13.14 -19.88
CA PRO A 479 -33.37 13.45 -20.41
C PRO A 479 -33.57 12.89 -21.83
N VAL A 480 -34.75 12.34 -22.13
CA VAL A 480 -35.05 11.71 -23.44
C VAL A 480 -34.80 12.66 -24.63
N LYS A 481 -35.00 13.97 -24.44
CA LYS A 481 -34.72 14.99 -25.47
C LYS A 481 -33.23 15.05 -25.86
N GLN A 482 -32.33 14.71 -24.93
CA GLN A 482 -30.87 14.77 -25.12
C GLN A 482 -30.30 13.43 -25.61
N TYR A 483 -31.13 12.44 -25.93
CA TYR A 483 -30.64 11.15 -26.43
C TYR A 483 -29.91 11.33 -27.75
N GLY A 484 -28.70 10.78 -27.84
CA GLY A 484 -27.80 10.97 -28.96
C GLY A 484 -26.84 12.15 -28.81
N GLN A 485 -26.90 12.91 -27.71
CA GLN A 485 -25.92 13.95 -27.37
C GLN A 485 -24.96 13.42 -26.29
N PHE A 486 -23.66 13.41 -26.59
CA PHE A 486 -22.61 12.88 -25.72
C PHE A 486 -21.50 13.91 -25.53
N TYR A 487 -21.13 14.20 -24.29
CA TYR A 487 -20.01 15.09 -23.98
C TYR A 487 -18.68 14.33 -24.08
N GLN A 488 -17.70 14.92 -24.76
CA GLN A 488 -16.40 14.30 -25.04
C GLN A 488 -15.54 14.10 -23.78
N GLY A 489 -15.76 14.92 -22.76
CA GLY A 489 -15.12 14.81 -21.44
C GLY A 489 -15.72 13.76 -20.52
N ASP A 490 -16.76 13.03 -20.93
CA ASP A 490 -17.56 12.20 -20.02
C ASP A 490 -17.71 10.75 -20.47
N SER A 491 -18.22 9.93 -19.55
CA SER A 491 -18.57 8.54 -19.79
C SER A 491 -20.08 8.30 -19.56
N TYR A 492 -20.66 7.38 -20.33
CA TYR A 492 -22.09 7.09 -20.33
C TYR A 492 -22.34 5.58 -20.23
N VAL A 493 -23.48 5.20 -19.64
CA VAL A 493 -24.03 3.85 -19.67
C VAL A 493 -25.34 3.88 -20.44
N VAL A 494 -25.51 2.99 -21.41
CA VAL A 494 -26.66 2.92 -22.31
C VAL A 494 -27.21 1.49 -22.31
N LEU A 495 -28.46 1.32 -21.91
CA LEU A 495 -29.16 0.03 -21.96
C LEU A 495 -30.16 0.05 -23.11
N LYS A 496 -30.04 -0.89 -24.03
CA LYS A 496 -31.06 -1.20 -25.03
C LYS A 496 -31.68 -2.56 -24.71
N THR A 497 -33.00 -2.59 -24.54
CA THR A 497 -33.76 -3.83 -24.37
C THR A 497 -34.65 -4.07 -25.57
N THR A 498 -34.58 -5.27 -26.15
CA THR A 498 -35.39 -5.71 -27.30
C THR A 498 -36.07 -7.04 -26.99
N LYS A 499 -37.15 -7.35 -27.73
CA LYS A 499 -37.81 -8.65 -27.62
C LYS A 499 -37.08 -9.67 -28.49
N LYS A 500 -36.80 -10.85 -27.94
CA LYS A 500 -36.23 -11.98 -28.70
C LYS A 500 -37.25 -12.49 -29.72
N GLU A 501 -36.85 -12.64 -30.98
CA GLU A 501 -37.73 -13.22 -32.00
C GLU A 501 -38.18 -14.63 -31.59
N ASN A 502 -39.48 -14.92 -31.76
CA ASN A 502 -40.12 -16.19 -31.40
C ASN A 502 -40.13 -16.59 -29.90
N SER A 503 -39.92 -15.65 -28.97
CA SER A 503 -40.16 -15.89 -27.54
C SER A 503 -40.64 -14.64 -26.81
N ASP A 504 -41.15 -14.79 -25.58
CA ASP A 504 -41.43 -13.65 -24.69
C ASP A 504 -40.20 -13.18 -23.90
N GLY A 505 -39.01 -13.73 -24.19
CA GLY A 505 -37.76 -13.31 -23.56
C GLY A 505 -37.28 -11.95 -24.05
N LEU A 506 -36.67 -11.19 -23.16
CA LEU A 506 -35.99 -9.93 -23.47
C LEU A 506 -34.50 -10.17 -23.70
N ILE A 507 -33.90 -9.38 -24.59
CA ILE A 507 -32.47 -9.30 -24.84
C ILE A 507 -31.99 -7.94 -24.40
N HIS A 508 -30.93 -7.92 -23.60
CA HIS A 508 -30.36 -6.70 -23.04
C HIS A 508 -28.97 -6.46 -23.63
N HIS A 509 -28.76 -5.29 -24.21
CA HIS A 509 -27.46 -4.80 -24.64
C HIS A 509 -27.07 -3.61 -23.77
N ILE A 510 -26.00 -3.74 -22.99
CA ILE A 510 -25.46 -2.64 -22.18
C ILE A 510 -24.20 -2.13 -22.87
N HIS A 511 -24.19 -0.85 -23.20
CA HIS A 511 -23.05 -0.17 -23.80
C HIS A 511 -22.50 0.83 -22.78
N PHE A 512 -21.20 0.82 -22.54
CA PHE A 512 -20.55 1.97 -21.90
C PHE A 512 -19.76 2.73 -22.94
N TRP A 513 -20.11 4.00 -23.11
CA TRP A 513 -19.50 4.90 -24.08
C TRP A 513 -18.48 5.78 -23.37
N LEU A 514 -17.28 5.86 -23.95
CA LEU A 514 -16.15 6.61 -23.41
C LEU A 514 -15.80 7.76 -24.37
N GLY A 515 -15.91 8.99 -23.88
CA GLY A 515 -15.43 10.17 -24.58
C GLY A 515 -13.91 10.19 -24.71
N LEU A 516 -13.37 10.87 -25.73
CA LEU A 516 -11.92 10.95 -25.93
C LEU A 516 -11.18 11.72 -24.83
N GLU A 517 -11.88 12.65 -24.16
CA GLU A 517 -11.33 13.48 -23.08
C GLU A 517 -11.79 12.99 -21.70
N THR A 518 -12.46 11.83 -21.62
CA THR A 518 -13.01 11.32 -20.36
C THR A 518 -11.94 10.98 -19.35
N THR A 519 -12.24 11.27 -18.09
CA THR A 519 -11.31 11.06 -16.98
C THR A 519 -11.27 9.58 -16.58
N GLN A 520 -10.17 9.15 -15.96
CA GLN A 520 -9.98 7.75 -15.59
C GLN A 520 -11.04 7.27 -14.57
N ASP A 521 -11.45 8.14 -13.66
CA ASP A 521 -12.49 7.86 -12.68
C ASP A 521 -13.87 7.67 -13.33
N GLU A 522 -14.22 8.47 -14.33
CA GLU A 522 -15.49 8.35 -15.05
C GLU A 522 -15.54 7.12 -15.94
N ALA A 523 -14.47 6.86 -16.70
CA ALA A 523 -14.36 5.65 -17.52
C ALA A 523 -14.43 4.37 -16.67
N GLY A 524 -13.77 4.38 -15.51
CA GLY A 524 -13.84 3.29 -14.53
C GLY A 524 -15.24 3.11 -13.97
N THR A 525 -15.94 4.22 -13.67
CA THR A 525 -17.32 4.19 -13.16
C THR A 525 -18.29 3.64 -14.20
N ALA A 526 -18.21 4.05 -15.46
CA ALA A 526 -19.11 3.55 -16.51
C ALA A 526 -18.93 2.04 -16.75
N ALA A 527 -17.67 1.55 -16.73
CA ALA A 527 -17.38 0.14 -16.83
C ALA A 527 -17.91 -0.65 -15.61
N TYR A 528 -17.72 -0.12 -14.39
CA TYR A 528 -18.24 -0.71 -13.16
C TYR A 528 -19.76 -0.80 -13.15
N LYS A 529 -20.45 0.32 -13.45
CA LYS A 529 -21.91 0.40 -13.48
C LYS A 529 -22.53 -0.51 -14.56
N THR A 530 -21.80 -0.79 -15.63
CA THR A 530 -22.22 -1.77 -16.65
C THR A 530 -22.26 -3.20 -16.10
N VAL A 531 -21.28 -3.58 -15.27
CA VAL A 531 -21.26 -4.90 -14.62
C VAL A 531 -22.35 -5.00 -13.56
N GLU A 532 -22.53 -3.95 -12.75
CA GLU A 532 -23.59 -3.88 -11.74
C GLU A 532 -24.99 -4.00 -12.37
N LEU A 533 -25.21 -3.31 -13.50
CA LEU A 533 -26.44 -3.41 -14.28
C LEU A 533 -26.63 -4.80 -14.91
N ASP A 534 -25.57 -5.46 -15.38
CA ASP A 534 -25.64 -6.85 -15.87
C ASP A 534 -25.98 -7.83 -14.74
N ASP A 535 -25.36 -7.70 -13.56
CA ASP A 535 -25.68 -8.52 -12.38
C ASP A 535 -27.15 -8.32 -11.94
N PHE A 536 -27.68 -7.09 -12.02
CA PHE A 536 -29.11 -6.81 -11.82
C PHE A 536 -30.00 -7.52 -12.86
N LEU A 537 -29.56 -7.56 -14.12
CA LEU A 537 -30.24 -8.23 -15.25
C LEU A 537 -29.87 -9.73 -15.38
N ASP A 538 -29.62 -10.39 -14.25
CA ASP A 538 -29.36 -11.84 -14.16
C ASP A 538 -28.11 -12.33 -14.91
N THR A 539 -27.14 -11.46 -15.20
CA THR A 539 -25.88 -11.75 -15.91
C THR A 539 -26.09 -12.25 -17.34
N LEU A 540 -27.20 -11.89 -17.96
CA LEU A 540 -27.58 -12.31 -19.31
C LEU A 540 -27.37 -11.21 -20.37
N ALA A 541 -26.96 -10.01 -19.98
CA ALA A 541 -26.81 -8.90 -20.90
C ALA A 541 -25.49 -9.00 -21.69
N THR A 542 -25.55 -8.63 -22.97
CA THR A 542 -24.36 -8.46 -23.80
C THR A 542 -23.75 -7.10 -23.52
N GLN A 543 -22.47 -7.06 -23.16
CA GLN A 543 -21.79 -5.81 -22.78
C GLN A 543 -20.90 -5.32 -23.92
N HIS A 544 -21.00 -4.03 -24.24
CA HIS A 544 -20.28 -3.39 -25.35
C HIS A 544 -19.44 -2.22 -24.82
N ARG A 545 -18.15 -2.21 -25.17
CA ARG A 545 -17.28 -1.05 -24.98
C ARG A 545 -17.34 -0.18 -26.22
N GLU A 546 -17.91 1.02 -26.08
CA GLU A 546 -18.00 2.00 -27.16
C GLU A 546 -17.00 3.13 -26.90
N VAL A 547 -16.25 3.53 -27.92
CA VAL A 547 -15.32 4.65 -27.84
C VAL A 547 -15.74 5.69 -28.87
N GLN A 548 -15.70 6.97 -28.48
CA GLN A 548 -16.02 8.09 -29.35
C GLN A 548 -15.35 7.95 -30.73
N HIS A 549 -16.13 8.19 -31.79
CA HIS A 549 -15.76 8.03 -33.22
C HIS A 549 -15.57 6.60 -33.72
N ARG A 550 -15.49 5.59 -32.82
CA ARG A 550 -15.32 4.17 -33.15
C ARG A 550 -16.47 3.30 -32.67
N GLU A 551 -17.63 3.88 -32.41
CA GLU A 551 -18.78 3.15 -31.91
C GLU A 551 -19.23 2.05 -32.88
N SER A 552 -19.72 0.96 -32.32
CA SER A 552 -20.29 -0.16 -33.07
C SER A 552 -21.45 0.30 -33.94
N THR A 553 -21.66 -0.43 -35.05
CA THR A 553 -22.80 -0.19 -35.96
C THR A 553 -24.13 -0.35 -35.23
N MET A 554 -24.18 -1.25 -34.24
CA MET A 554 -25.33 -1.46 -33.37
C MET A 554 -25.63 -0.22 -32.51
N PHE A 555 -24.65 0.30 -31.77
CA PHE A 555 -24.84 1.48 -30.93
C PHE A 555 -25.31 2.69 -31.75
N ARG A 556 -24.69 2.92 -32.90
CA ARG A 556 -25.05 4.01 -33.82
C ARG A 556 -26.48 3.89 -34.34
N SER A 557 -27.00 2.66 -34.52
CA SER A 557 -28.36 2.44 -35.02
C SER A 557 -29.46 2.89 -34.04
N TYR A 558 -29.12 3.13 -32.77
CA TYR A 558 -30.08 3.58 -31.76
C TYR A 558 -30.48 5.05 -31.93
N PHE A 559 -29.67 5.83 -32.65
CA PHE A 559 -29.81 7.28 -32.76
C PHE A 559 -29.99 7.71 -34.22
N ASN A 560 -30.91 8.65 -34.46
CA ASN A 560 -31.06 9.25 -35.79
C ASN A 560 -29.88 10.15 -36.17
N SER A 561 -29.24 10.75 -35.16
CA SER A 561 -28.03 11.57 -35.25
C SER A 561 -27.23 11.43 -33.95
N LEU A 562 -25.91 11.36 -34.06
CA LEU A 562 -25.00 11.29 -32.91
C LEU A 562 -24.23 12.61 -32.82
N THR A 563 -24.34 13.30 -31.68
CA THR A 563 -23.78 14.63 -31.44
C THR A 563 -22.72 14.56 -30.34
N TYR A 564 -21.51 15.03 -30.61
CA TYR A 564 -20.42 15.13 -29.65
C TYR A 564 -20.24 16.59 -29.21
N LEU A 565 -20.37 16.84 -27.91
CA LEU A 565 -20.29 18.15 -27.29
C LEU A 565 -18.95 18.33 -26.57
N GLN A 566 -18.33 19.51 -26.65
CA GLN A 566 -17.11 19.79 -25.89
C GLN A 566 -17.42 19.99 -24.41
N GLY A 567 -16.40 19.79 -23.58
CA GLY A 567 -16.54 19.85 -22.12
C GLY A 567 -17.11 18.56 -21.56
N GLY A 568 -17.62 18.67 -20.34
CA GLY A 568 -17.93 17.52 -19.51
C GLY A 568 -18.04 17.90 -18.04
N PHE A 569 -18.38 16.93 -17.19
CA PHE A 569 -18.21 17.12 -15.77
C PHE A 569 -16.70 17.19 -15.46
N ALA A 570 -16.33 18.06 -14.51
CA ALA A 570 -14.98 17.99 -13.97
C ALA A 570 -14.84 16.67 -13.21
N SER A 571 -13.67 16.01 -13.35
CA SER A 571 -13.26 14.87 -12.51
C SER A 571 -13.70 15.12 -11.07
N GLY A 572 -14.09 14.08 -10.32
CA GLY A 572 -14.65 14.15 -8.97
C GLY A 572 -13.78 14.84 -7.89
N PHE A 573 -12.71 15.53 -8.30
CA PHE A 573 -11.72 16.26 -7.51
C PHE A 573 -11.79 17.80 -7.61
N ASN A 574 -12.67 18.42 -8.43
CA ASN A 574 -12.92 19.88 -8.37
C ASN A 574 -14.33 20.25 -8.87
N HIS A 575 -14.92 21.30 -8.29
CA HIS A 575 -16.26 21.80 -8.62
C HIS A 575 -16.20 22.86 -9.73
N VAL A 576 -17.13 22.80 -10.69
CA VAL A 576 -17.46 23.93 -11.57
C VAL A 576 -18.98 24.03 -11.67
N GLU A 577 -19.47 25.27 -11.63
CA GLU A 577 -20.87 25.69 -11.57
C GLU A 577 -21.64 25.48 -12.90
N GLU A 578 -22.97 25.51 -12.81
CA GLU A 578 -23.95 25.31 -13.91
C GLU A 578 -23.67 26.12 -15.18
N GLU A 579 -23.80 25.45 -16.34
CA GLU A 579 -23.58 26.01 -17.69
C GLU A 579 -24.54 27.18 -18.03
N GLU A 580 -23.99 28.38 -18.22
CA GLU A 580 -24.57 29.37 -19.13
C GLU A 580 -24.41 28.86 -20.57
N LEU A 581 -25.47 28.84 -21.39
CA LEU A 581 -25.44 28.40 -22.80
C LEU A 581 -24.31 29.11 -23.57
N PRO A 582 -23.14 28.48 -23.78
CA PRO A 582 -22.04 29.17 -24.43
C PRO A 582 -22.26 29.16 -25.93
N THR A 583 -21.82 30.22 -26.61
CA THR A 583 -21.70 30.19 -28.06
C THR A 583 -20.83 29.01 -28.46
N ARG A 584 -21.23 28.22 -29.46
CA ARG A 584 -20.48 27.03 -29.92
C ARG A 584 -20.58 26.81 -31.42
N LEU A 585 -19.55 26.20 -32.00
CA LEU A 585 -19.48 25.85 -33.43
C LEU A 585 -19.52 24.33 -33.57
N LEU A 586 -20.48 23.80 -34.33
CA LEU A 586 -20.66 22.37 -34.55
C LEU A 586 -20.41 22.03 -36.03
N ARG A 587 -19.59 21.02 -36.29
CA ARG A 587 -19.36 20.47 -37.63
C ARG A 587 -20.29 19.28 -37.87
N VAL A 588 -21.13 19.39 -38.89
CA VAL A 588 -21.97 18.30 -39.39
C VAL A 588 -21.22 17.62 -40.52
N HIS A 589 -20.87 16.36 -40.33
CA HIS A 589 -20.15 15.58 -41.31
C HIS A 589 -20.66 14.14 -41.33
N ARG A 590 -20.53 13.49 -42.47
CA ARG A 590 -20.76 12.05 -42.57
C ARG A 590 -19.49 11.28 -42.18
N PRO A 591 -19.53 10.39 -41.18
CA PRO A 591 -18.43 9.46 -40.92
C PRO A 591 -18.17 8.55 -42.14
N HIS A 592 -16.90 8.40 -42.52
CA HIS A 592 -16.49 7.61 -43.69
C HIS A 592 -16.90 6.13 -43.56
N ASN A 593 -16.78 5.54 -42.37
CA ASN A 593 -17.23 4.18 -42.05
C ASN A 593 -18.74 3.90 -42.18
N LEU A 594 -19.57 4.91 -42.49
CA LEU A 594 -21.01 4.75 -42.79
C LEU A 594 -21.32 4.81 -44.29
N GLU A 595 -20.31 4.90 -45.16
CA GLU A 595 -20.48 4.87 -46.60
C GLU A 595 -20.91 3.47 -47.09
N GLY A 596 -21.96 3.39 -47.91
CA GLY A 596 -22.47 2.12 -48.44
C GLY A 596 -23.39 1.28 -47.52
N THR A 597 -23.59 1.67 -46.27
CA THR A 597 -24.43 0.94 -45.30
C THR A 597 -25.94 1.26 -45.43
N ARG A 598 -26.79 0.42 -44.81
CA ARG A 598 -28.27 0.56 -44.82
C ARG A 598 -28.77 1.83 -44.12
N THR A 599 -27.94 2.46 -43.27
CA THR A 599 -28.16 3.75 -42.58
C THR A 599 -27.72 4.92 -43.47
N ARG A 600 -28.24 4.97 -44.71
CA ARG A 600 -27.82 5.90 -45.78
C ARG A 600 -27.83 7.39 -45.41
N ASN A 601 -28.50 7.82 -44.33
CA ASN A 601 -28.67 9.23 -43.98
C ASN A 601 -28.14 9.62 -42.59
N ALA A 602 -27.42 8.74 -41.88
CA ALA A 602 -26.84 9.08 -40.58
C ALA A 602 -25.64 10.04 -40.74
N VAL A 603 -25.55 11.03 -39.84
CA VAL A 603 -24.44 12.00 -39.77
C VAL A 603 -23.97 12.12 -38.32
N ALA A 604 -22.71 12.51 -38.14
CA ALA A 604 -22.15 12.90 -36.85
C ALA A 604 -22.07 14.43 -36.77
N ILE A 605 -22.33 14.97 -35.58
CA ILE A 605 -22.28 16.41 -35.31
C ILE A 605 -21.27 16.62 -34.20
N SER A 606 -20.11 17.21 -34.49
CA SER A 606 -19.04 17.38 -33.51
C SER A 606 -18.83 18.84 -33.17
N GLU A 607 -18.72 19.19 -31.91
CA GLU A 607 -18.29 20.53 -31.51
C GLU A 607 -16.80 20.76 -31.81
N VAL A 608 -16.52 21.85 -32.52
CA VAL A 608 -15.20 22.27 -32.99
C VAL A 608 -14.84 23.65 -32.42
N LYS A 609 -13.56 24.01 -32.50
CA LYS A 609 -13.06 25.30 -32.01
C LYS A 609 -13.82 26.46 -32.67
N LEU A 610 -14.20 27.46 -31.87
CA LEU A 610 -14.83 28.71 -32.28
C LEU A 610 -13.87 29.62 -33.09
N SER A 611 -13.50 29.18 -34.29
CA SER A 611 -12.53 29.87 -35.17
C SER A 611 -12.89 29.67 -36.64
N HIS A 612 -12.58 30.67 -37.47
CA HIS A 612 -12.69 30.55 -38.94
C HIS A 612 -11.78 29.43 -39.49
N GLU A 613 -10.69 29.12 -38.81
CA GLU A 613 -9.75 28.03 -39.14
C GLU A 613 -10.41 26.64 -39.07
N SER A 614 -11.52 26.50 -38.33
CA SER A 614 -12.24 25.23 -38.22
C SER A 614 -13.25 25.01 -39.36
N LEU A 615 -13.52 26.04 -40.18
CA LEU A 615 -14.45 25.95 -41.30
C LEU A 615 -13.79 25.27 -42.51
N SER A 616 -14.59 24.53 -43.28
CA SER A 616 -14.14 23.81 -44.46
C SER A 616 -15.17 23.91 -45.58
N SER A 617 -14.71 24.17 -46.80
CA SER A 617 -15.56 24.22 -48.00
C SER A 617 -16.34 22.93 -48.27
N HIS A 618 -15.93 21.79 -47.69
CA HIS A 618 -16.53 20.47 -47.90
C HIS A 618 -17.56 20.05 -46.83
N ALA A 619 -17.78 20.84 -45.78
CA ALA A 619 -18.65 20.47 -44.67
C ALA A 619 -19.70 21.54 -44.36
N VAL A 620 -20.69 21.17 -43.56
CA VAL A 620 -21.71 22.08 -43.04
C VAL A 620 -21.43 22.35 -41.57
N PHE A 621 -21.52 23.62 -41.16
CA PHE A 621 -21.27 24.03 -39.78
C PHE A 621 -22.51 24.71 -39.20
N VAL A 622 -22.75 24.51 -37.91
CA VAL A 622 -23.82 25.13 -37.13
C VAL A 622 -23.20 25.98 -36.04
N LEU A 623 -23.33 27.30 -36.14
CA LEU A 623 -22.92 28.23 -35.08
C LEU A 623 -24.15 28.56 -34.24
N ASP A 624 -24.14 28.10 -32.99
CA ASP A 624 -25.21 28.29 -32.03
C ASP A 624 -24.82 29.43 -31.07
N THR A 625 -25.47 30.60 -31.18
CA THR A 625 -25.27 31.75 -30.28
C THR A 625 -26.37 31.86 -29.22
N GLY A 626 -27.24 30.86 -29.08
CA GLY A 626 -28.42 30.91 -28.23
C GLY A 626 -29.65 31.48 -28.95
N ASP A 627 -29.62 32.76 -29.32
CA ASP A 627 -30.73 33.51 -29.93
C ASP A 627 -30.81 33.36 -31.45
N LYS A 628 -29.66 33.27 -32.13
CA LYS A 628 -29.52 32.98 -33.55
C LYS A 628 -28.70 31.72 -33.74
N ILE A 629 -29.12 30.89 -34.69
CA ILE A 629 -28.40 29.66 -35.04
C ILE A 629 -28.10 29.71 -36.53
N TYR A 630 -26.82 29.86 -36.85
CA TYR A 630 -26.36 29.99 -38.23
C TYR A 630 -25.99 28.63 -38.80
N GLN A 631 -26.56 28.26 -39.94
CA GLN A 631 -26.10 27.14 -40.75
C GLN A 631 -25.16 27.66 -41.83
N TRP A 632 -23.85 27.54 -41.62
CA TRP A 632 -22.85 27.85 -42.63
C TRP A 632 -22.66 26.65 -43.55
N GLN A 633 -22.82 26.85 -44.85
CA GLN A 633 -22.73 25.81 -45.87
C GLN A 633 -21.49 26.03 -46.73
N GLY A 634 -20.52 25.11 -46.62
CA GLY A 634 -19.40 25.06 -47.54
C GLY A 634 -19.86 24.86 -48.99
N SER A 635 -19.14 25.47 -49.93
CA SER A 635 -19.43 25.45 -51.36
C SER A 635 -19.56 24.02 -51.92
N ASN A 636 -18.76 23.08 -51.40
CA ASN A 636 -18.70 21.68 -51.79
C ASN A 636 -19.44 20.72 -50.82
N ALA A 637 -20.15 21.23 -49.82
CA ALA A 637 -20.79 20.39 -48.79
C ALA A 637 -21.94 19.52 -49.33
N LYS A 638 -22.08 18.28 -48.83
CA LYS A 638 -23.04 17.28 -49.35
C LYS A 638 -24.48 17.63 -48.98
N GLY A 639 -25.43 17.36 -49.88
CA GLY A 639 -26.86 17.68 -49.67
C GLY A 639 -27.48 16.99 -48.44
N VAL A 640 -27.00 15.79 -48.09
CA VAL A 640 -27.44 15.06 -46.89
C VAL A 640 -27.01 15.79 -45.61
N GLU A 641 -25.78 16.33 -45.58
CA GLU A 641 -25.25 17.09 -44.43
C GLU A 641 -26.01 18.41 -44.27
N ARG A 642 -26.35 19.09 -45.38
CA ARG A 642 -27.16 20.31 -45.36
C ARG A 642 -28.56 20.05 -44.79
N ALA A 643 -29.21 18.96 -45.21
CA ALA A 643 -30.53 18.57 -44.72
C ALA A 643 -30.50 18.16 -43.24
N LYS A 644 -29.47 17.41 -42.82
CA LYS A 644 -29.32 16.97 -41.44
C LYS A 644 -28.93 18.10 -40.49
N ALA A 645 -28.12 19.05 -40.93
CA ALA A 645 -27.87 20.28 -40.18
C ALA A 645 -29.16 21.08 -39.95
N ALA A 646 -30.01 21.20 -40.98
CA ALA A 646 -31.31 21.88 -40.84
C ALA A 646 -32.27 21.13 -39.89
N GLU A 647 -32.31 19.80 -39.97
CA GLU A 647 -33.09 18.96 -39.05
C GLU A 647 -32.61 19.13 -37.60
N PHE A 648 -31.29 19.11 -37.38
CA PHE A 648 -30.66 19.35 -36.09
C PHE A 648 -30.96 20.73 -35.52
N ILE A 649 -30.85 21.80 -36.33
CA ILE A 649 -31.17 23.17 -35.88
C ILE A 649 -32.66 23.29 -35.50
N SER A 650 -33.55 22.69 -36.30
CA SER A 650 -34.98 22.66 -35.99
C SER A 650 -35.26 21.96 -34.66
N GLN A 651 -34.58 20.82 -34.41
CA GLN A 651 -34.66 20.12 -33.13
C GLN A 651 -34.12 20.98 -31.98
N LEU A 652 -32.97 21.62 -32.16
CA LEU A 652 -32.34 22.50 -31.16
C LEU A 652 -33.25 23.68 -30.78
N ILE A 653 -33.91 24.31 -31.76
CA ILE A 653 -34.90 25.38 -31.52
C ILE A 653 -36.12 24.82 -30.78
N SER A 654 -36.59 23.63 -31.16
CA SER A 654 -37.70 22.96 -30.48
C SER A 654 -37.37 22.59 -29.03
N GLU A 655 -36.14 22.22 -28.72
CA GLU A 655 -35.66 21.94 -27.36
C GLU A 655 -35.66 23.21 -26.49
N ARG A 656 -35.48 24.38 -27.10
CA ARG A 656 -35.53 25.71 -26.46
C ARG A 656 -36.94 26.32 -26.41
N ASP A 657 -37.98 25.50 -26.47
CA ASP A 657 -39.39 25.92 -26.52
C ASP A 657 -39.69 26.91 -27.68
N GLY A 658 -39.01 26.73 -28.82
CA GLY A 658 -39.18 27.58 -30.00
C GLY A 658 -38.38 28.88 -29.97
N LYS A 659 -37.47 29.07 -29.01
CA LYS A 659 -36.57 30.23 -28.94
C LYS A 659 -35.31 29.97 -29.76
N GLY A 660 -35.13 30.76 -30.82
CA GLY A 660 -33.98 30.71 -31.70
C GLY A 660 -34.38 30.95 -33.16
N GLU A 661 -33.64 31.77 -33.89
CA GLU A 661 -33.85 32.00 -35.32
C GLU A 661 -32.78 31.29 -36.15
N MET A 662 -33.20 30.41 -37.08
CA MET A 662 -32.30 29.74 -38.01
C MET A 662 -31.94 30.67 -39.18
N VAL A 663 -30.65 30.85 -39.43
CA VAL A 663 -30.12 31.67 -40.54
C VAL A 663 -29.18 30.82 -41.40
N VAL A 664 -29.48 30.66 -42.68
CA VAL A 664 -28.62 29.90 -43.61
C VAL A 664 -27.65 30.84 -44.31
N ILE A 665 -26.35 30.51 -44.26
CA ILE A 665 -25.27 31.27 -44.87
C ILE A 665 -24.52 30.35 -45.83
N GLU A 666 -24.52 30.70 -47.12
CA GLU A 666 -23.74 29.99 -48.14
C GLU A 666 -22.38 30.64 -48.29
N GLN A 667 -21.32 29.82 -48.42
CA GLN A 667 -19.96 30.29 -48.67
C GLN A 667 -19.92 31.17 -49.93
N ASN A 668 -19.20 32.30 -49.87
CA ASN A 668 -19.05 33.25 -50.98
C ASN A 668 -20.37 33.93 -51.43
N SER A 669 -21.44 33.88 -50.63
CA SER A 669 -22.73 34.54 -50.94
C SER A 669 -22.74 36.06 -50.76
N GLY A 670 -21.70 36.62 -50.13
CA GLY A 670 -21.63 38.04 -49.75
C GLY A 670 -22.46 38.42 -48.52
N SER A 671 -23.10 37.45 -47.85
CA SER A 671 -23.91 37.64 -46.64
C SER A 671 -23.25 37.12 -45.35
N GLU A 672 -21.96 36.76 -45.42
CA GLU A 672 -21.23 36.07 -44.35
C GLU A 672 -20.80 36.98 -43.19
N TYR A 673 -20.91 38.30 -43.35
CA TYR A 673 -20.46 39.28 -42.35
C TYR A 673 -21.09 39.08 -40.97
N GLU A 674 -22.41 38.84 -40.92
CA GLU A 674 -23.09 38.62 -39.63
C GLU A 674 -22.65 37.32 -38.96
N PHE A 675 -22.33 36.29 -39.74
CA PHE A 675 -21.83 35.02 -39.25
C PHE A 675 -20.42 35.13 -38.68
N PHE A 676 -19.45 35.71 -39.41
CA PHE A 676 -18.09 35.87 -38.89
C PHE A 676 -18.02 36.81 -37.68
N LYS A 677 -18.89 37.83 -37.65
CA LYS A 677 -19.06 38.68 -36.47
C LYS A 677 -19.57 37.89 -35.26
N ALA A 678 -20.55 37.00 -35.45
CA ALA A 678 -21.07 36.13 -34.40
C ALA A 678 -20.05 35.06 -33.96
N LEU A 679 -19.23 34.57 -34.90
CA LEU A 679 -18.14 33.62 -34.64
C LEU A 679 -16.99 34.25 -33.84
N GLY A 680 -16.83 35.58 -33.91
CA GLY A 680 -15.73 36.30 -33.26
C GLY A 680 -14.36 36.10 -33.95
N SER A 681 -14.36 35.55 -35.15
CA SER A 681 -13.17 35.22 -35.95
C SER A 681 -13.48 35.41 -37.43
N GLU A 682 -12.63 36.13 -38.16
CA GLU A 682 -12.77 36.41 -39.60
C GLU A 682 -11.46 36.08 -40.33
N GLY A 683 -11.56 35.44 -41.49
CA GLY A 683 -10.42 35.10 -42.34
C GLY A 683 -10.84 34.22 -43.53
N PRO A 684 -9.95 33.98 -44.49
CA PRO A 684 -10.25 33.14 -45.65
C PRO A 684 -10.51 31.69 -45.22
N VAL A 685 -11.55 31.06 -45.77
CA VAL A 685 -11.80 29.62 -45.61
C VAL A 685 -11.02 28.88 -46.69
N GLU A 686 -10.34 27.79 -46.33
CA GLU A 686 -9.56 27.01 -47.31
C GLU A 686 -10.47 26.45 -48.43
N GLU A 687 -10.19 26.87 -49.66
CA GLU A 687 -10.76 26.32 -50.89
C GLU A 687 -9.84 25.21 -51.40
N SER A 688 -10.15 23.95 -51.07
CA SER A 688 -9.56 22.79 -51.73
C SER A 688 -10.54 22.22 -52.76
N GLU A 689 -10.05 21.75 -53.91
CA GLU A 689 -10.85 20.99 -54.89
C GLU A 689 -10.95 19.50 -54.54
N GLU A 690 -10.05 19.03 -53.66
CA GLU A 690 -10.02 17.67 -53.12
C GLU A 690 -10.64 17.69 -51.71
N GLU A 691 -11.55 16.76 -51.42
CA GLU A 691 -11.98 16.51 -50.04
C GLU A 691 -10.71 16.24 -49.22
N PRO A 692 -10.45 16.97 -48.12
CA PRO A 692 -9.33 16.63 -47.27
C PRO A 692 -9.55 15.18 -46.83
N SER A 693 -8.67 14.28 -47.26
CA SER A 693 -8.66 12.95 -46.71
C SER A 693 -8.32 13.13 -45.23
N GLU A 694 -9.28 12.86 -44.35
CA GLU A 694 -8.98 12.54 -42.95
C GLU A 694 -8.31 11.15 -42.93
N GLU A 695 -7.22 11.01 -43.69
CA GLU A 695 -6.35 9.83 -43.83
C GLU A 695 -5.45 9.64 -42.60
N GLU A 696 -5.73 10.34 -41.51
CA GLU A 696 -5.17 10.05 -40.19
C GLU A 696 -6.29 9.55 -39.29
N GLU A 697 -6.79 8.34 -39.54
CA GLU A 697 -7.02 7.31 -38.50
C GLU A 697 -7.75 6.04 -38.98
N GLU A 698 -8.24 5.90 -40.21
CA GLU A 698 -8.69 4.57 -40.68
C GLU A 698 -7.47 3.74 -41.13
N ASP A 699 -6.99 2.87 -40.23
CA ASP A 699 -5.93 1.90 -40.53
C ASP A 699 -6.38 1.03 -41.73
N PRO A 700 -5.64 1.00 -42.85
CA PRO A 700 -6.00 0.22 -44.04
C PRO A 700 -6.11 -1.30 -43.79
N GLU A 701 -5.81 -1.77 -42.59
CA GLU A 701 -5.86 -3.16 -42.15
C GLU A 701 -7.31 -3.69 -41.94
N ASP A 702 -8.32 -2.83 -41.78
CA ASP A 702 -9.68 -3.24 -41.37
C ASP A 702 -10.51 -3.99 -42.44
N LEU A 703 -10.14 -3.90 -43.73
CA LEU A 703 -10.86 -4.60 -44.82
C LEU A 703 -10.16 -5.89 -45.30
N GLY A 704 -9.02 -6.25 -44.70
CA GLY A 704 -8.22 -7.43 -45.07
C GLY A 704 -7.70 -8.27 -43.89
N ALA A 705 -8.10 -7.97 -42.66
CA ALA A 705 -7.64 -8.67 -41.47
C ALA A 705 -8.13 -10.13 -41.44
N VAL A 706 -7.18 -11.07 -41.38
CA VAL A 706 -7.44 -12.50 -41.15
C VAL A 706 -8.20 -12.63 -39.82
N LYS A 707 -9.41 -13.21 -39.84
CA LYS A 707 -10.16 -13.48 -38.61
C LYS A 707 -9.35 -14.41 -37.71
N ARG A 708 -9.31 -14.18 -36.40
CA ARG A 708 -8.57 -15.03 -35.45
C ARG A 708 -9.42 -15.45 -34.28
N LEU A 709 -9.34 -16.73 -33.93
CA LEU A 709 -9.92 -17.28 -32.71
C LEU A 709 -8.80 -17.69 -31.75
N MET A 710 -8.72 -17.02 -30.61
CA MET A 710 -7.78 -17.32 -29.54
C MET A 710 -8.53 -17.94 -28.36
N ARG A 711 -8.02 -19.04 -27.82
CA ARG A 711 -8.48 -19.60 -26.55
C ARG A 711 -7.59 -19.12 -25.43
N LEU A 712 -8.22 -18.83 -24.31
CA LEU A 712 -7.54 -18.62 -23.06
C LEU A 712 -7.30 -19.96 -22.33
N SER A 713 -6.05 -20.28 -22.01
CA SER A 713 -5.72 -21.46 -21.20
C SER A 713 -5.02 -21.08 -19.89
N SER A 714 -5.46 -21.66 -18.78
CA SER A 714 -4.76 -21.53 -17.49
C SER A 714 -3.64 -22.56 -17.39
N SER A 715 -2.38 -22.16 -17.58
CA SER A 715 -1.23 -23.07 -17.54
C SER A 715 -0.55 -23.10 -16.17
N GLY A 716 -0.98 -24.00 -15.28
CA GLY A 716 -0.31 -24.28 -14.01
C GLY A 716 -0.92 -25.46 -13.26
N PRO A 717 -0.15 -26.21 -12.45
CA PRO A 717 -0.73 -27.23 -11.58
C PRO A 717 -1.71 -26.54 -10.61
N PHE A 718 -2.93 -27.06 -10.51
CA PHE A 718 -4.00 -26.57 -9.62
C PHE A 718 -4.58 -25.18 -9.94
N GLY A 719 -4.54 -24.69 -11.18
CA GLY A 719 -5.25 -23.44 -11.58
C GLY A 719 -4.59 -22.12 -11.10
N LEU A 720 -3.41 -22.21 -10.49
CA LEU A 720 -2.59 -21.07 -10.02
C LEU A 720 -1.66 -20.50 -11.09
N GLY A 721 -1.77 -20.95 -12.34
CA GLY A 721 -0.91 -20.54 -13.45
C GLY A 721 -1.26 -19.19 -14.07
N HIS A 722 -0.26 -18.56 -14.70
CA HIS A 722 -0.46 -17.44 -15.63
C HIS A 722 -1.28 -17.88 -16.83
N LEU A 723 -2.11 -16.95 -17.30
CA LEU A 723 -3.02 -17.14 -18.41
C LEU A 723 -2.24 -17.00 -19.72
N LYS A 724 -2.52 -17.89 -20.68
CA LYS A 724 -1.85 -17.90 -21.99
C LYS A 724 -2.86 -17.86 -23.11
N PHE A 725 -2.49 -17.14 -24.16
CA PHE A 725 -3.20 -17.09 -25.42
C PHE A 725 -2.77 -18.28 -26.29
N GLU A 726 -3.72 -19.10 -26.71
CA GLU A 726 -3.51 -20.17 -27.66
C GLU A 726 -4.33 -19.90 -28.91
N LEU A 727 -3.69 -19.82 -30.07
CA LEU A 727 -4.38 -19.70 -31.35
C LEU A 727 -5.12 -21.02 -31.64
N VAL A 728 -6.42 -20.92 -31.89
CA VAL A 728 -7.32 -22.06 -32.17
C VAL A 728 -7.55 -22.20 -33.67
N ALA A 729 -7.89 -21.09 -34.33
CA ALA A 729 -8.19 -21.05 -35.75
C ALA A 729 -7.93 -19.66 -36.34
N GLU A 730 -7.66 -19.63 -37.65
CA GLU A 730 -7.55 -18.42 -38.45
C GLU A 730 -8.43 -18.53 -39.69
N ASP A 731 -8.98 -17.40 -40.13
CA ASP A 731 -9.82 -17.20 -41.33
C ASP A 731 -11.19 -17.90 -41.27
N LYS A 732 -11.20 -19.24 -41.30
CA LYS A 732 -12.43 -20.05 -41.29
C LYS A 732 -12.80 -20.48 -39.88
N ILE A 733 -13.61 -19.67 -39.21
CA ILE A 733 -14.02 -19.89 -37.82
C ILE A 733 -15.50 -20.28 -37.78
N ALA A 734 -15.80 -21.47 -37.28
CA ALA A 734 -17.15 -22.01 -37.16
C ALA A 734 -17.60 -22.10 -35.70
N LYS A 735 -18.93 -22.14 -35.45
CA LYS A 735 -19.52 -22.13 -34.09
C LYS A 735 -19.07 -23.32 -33.23
N ASP A 736 -18.78 -24.46 -33.84
CA ASP A 736 -18.31 -25.68 -33.16
C ASP A 736 -16.87 -25.58 -32.61
N MET A 737 -16.12 -24.54 -32.97
CA MET A 737 -14.78 -24.28 -32.45
C MET A 737 -14.78 -23.60 -31.06
N PHE A 738 -15.94 -23.10 -30.61
CA PHE A 738 -16.12 -22.47 -29.30
C PHE A 738 -16.50 -23.55 -28.26
N ASP A 739 -15.54 -23.92 -27.41
CA ASP A 739 -15.74 -24.91 -26.35
C ASP A 739 -16.40 -24.29 -25.11
N THR A 740 -17.52 -24.86 -24.64
CA THR A 740 -18.26 -24.40 -23.46
C THR A 740 -17.39 -24.29 -22.19
N ASN A 741 -16.29 -25.05 -22.12
CA ASN A 741 -15.39 -25.07 -20.96
C ASN A 741 -14.39 -23.89 -20.91
N HIS A 742 -14.38 -23.00 -21.90
CA HIS A 742 -13.33 -21.98 -22.01
C HIS A 742 -13.85 -20.60 -22.46
N VAL A 743 -12.97 -19.60 -22.33
CA VAL A 743 -13.18 -18.24 -22.84
C VAL A 743 -12.34 -18.04 -24.10
N PHE A 744 -12.95 -17.39 -25.10
CA PHE A 744 -12.34 -17.16 -26.40
C PHE A 744 -12.33 -15.67 -26.75
N ILE A 745 -11.27 -15.24 -27.44
CA ILE A 745 -11.20 -13.96 -28.14
C ILE A 745 -11.38 -14.22 -29.62
N PHE A 746 -12.42 -13.66 -30.21
CA PHE A 746 -12.72 -13.75 -31.63
C PHE A 746 -12.54 -12.38 -32.27
N ASP A 747 -11.45 -12.22 -33.01
CA ASP A 747 -11.09 -11.01 -33.73
C ASP A 747 -11.62 -11.08 -35.16
N VAL A 748 -12.48 -10.13 -35.52
CA VAL A 748 -13.10 -10.03 -36.85
C VAL A 748 -12.57 -8.84 -37.66
N GLY A 749 -11.42 -8.29 -37.27
CA GLY A 749 -10.83 -7.08 -37.87
C GLY A 749 -11.30 -5.83 -37.15
N HIS A 750 -12.48 -5.34 -37.57
CA HIS A 750 -13.11 -4.10 -37.11
C HIS A 750 -13.69 -4.16 -35.68
N GLN A 751 -13.80 -5.35 -35.08
CA GLN A 751 -14.30 -5.56 -33.73
C GLN A 751 -13.67 -6.81 -33.10
N VAL A 752 -13.56 -6.83 -31.78
CA VAL A 752 -13.11 -8.01 -31.02
C VAL A 752 -14.23 -8.50 -30.11
N TYR A 753 -14.58 -9.79 -30.21
CA TYR A 753 -15.53 -10.45 -29.33
C TYR A 753 -14.81 -11.24 -28.24
N THR A 754 -15.32 -11.17 -27.02
CA THR A 754 -14.96 -12.05 -25.90
C THR A 754 -16.12 -13.01 -25.68
N TRP A 755 -15.99 -14.24 -26.17
CA TRP A 755 -17.01 -15.27 -25.99
C TRP A 755 -16.75 -16.05 -24.71
N ILE A 756 -17.76 -16.15 -23.85
CA ILE A 756 -17.70 -16.78 -22.54
C ILE A 756 -18.48 -18.09 -22.54
N GLY A 757 -17.76 -19.21 -22.49
CA GLY A 757 -18.37 -20.53 -22.35
C GLY A 757 -19.11 -20.69 -21.03
N ARG A 758 -20.23 -21.43 -21.05
CA ARG A 758 -21.11 -21.63 -19.91
C ARG A 758 -20.44 -22.41 -18.78
N GLU A 759 -19.61 -23.39 -19.13
CA GLU A 759 -18.84 -24.22 -18.18
C GLU A 759 -17.42 -23.69 -17.95
N ALA A 760 -17.07 -22.52 -18.51
CA ALA A 760 -15.77 -21.92 -18.34
C ALA A 760 -15.45 -21.62 -16.86
N SER A 761 -14.18 -21.80 -16.49
CA SER A 761 -13.79 -21.66 -15.09
C SER A 761 -14.01 -20.24 -14.58
N ARG A 762 -14.35 -20.09 -13.29
CA ARG A 762 -14.58 -18.77 -12.67
C ARG A 762 -13.41 -17.79 -12.91
N LYS A 763 -12.18 -18.31 -12.90
CA LYS A 763 -10.97 -17.52 -13.17
C LYS A 763 -10.94 -17.01 -14.60
N GLU A 764 -11.28 -17.83 -15.59
CA GLU A 764 -11.28 -17.43 -17.00
C GLU A 764 -12.42 -16.45 -17.30
N ARG A 765 -13.63 -16.71 -16.77
CA ARG A 765 -14.80 -15.85 -16.96
C ARG A 765 -14.58 -14.42 -16.44
N ARG A 766 -13.95 -14.29 -15.27
CA ARG A 766 -13.70 -12.99 -14.61
C ARG A 766 -12.78 -12.07 -15.42
N HIS A 767 -11.80 -12.64 -16.11
CA HIS A 767 -10.78 -11.86 -16.80
C HIS A 767 -11.01 -11.78 -18.31
N GLY A 768 -12.13 -12.30 -18.82
CA GLY A 768 -12.44 -12.35 -20.26
C GLY A 768 -12.24 -11.02 -20.97
N LEU A 769 -12.78 -9.93 -20.41
CA LEU A 769 -12.68 -8.60 -20.99
C LEU A 769 -11.24 -8.05 -20.95
N GLN A 770 -10.51 -8.29 -19.85
CA GLN A 770 -9.09 -7.95 -19.75
C GLN A 770 -8.27 -8.65 -20.83
N TYR A 771 -8.61 -9.91 -21.17
CA TYR A 771 -7.93 -10.63 -22.23
C TYR A 771 -8.16 -10.06 -23.61
N ALA A 772 -9.36 -9.54 -23.90
CA ALA A 772 -9.60 -8.87 -25.17
C ALA A 772 -8.76 -7.59 -25.28
N GLN A 773 -8.61 -6.84 -24.19
CA GLN A 773 -7.78 -5.63 -24.18
C GLN A 773 -6.29 -5.95 -24.27
N ASP A 774 -5.83 -6.97 -23.56
CA ASP A 774 -4.44 -7.44 -23.64
C ASP A 774 -4.14 -7.95 -25.06
N TYR A 775 -5.10 -8.63 -25.70
CA TYR A 775 -5.01 -9.03 -27.10
C TYR A 775 -4.89 -7.80 -28.01
N VAL A 776 -5.74 -6.79 -27.87
CA VAL A 776 -5.66 -5.53 -28.63
C VAL A 776 -4.28 -4.88 -28.48
N LYS A 777 -3.75 -4.80 -27.25
CA LYS A 777 -2.40 -4.25 -26.98
C LYS A 777 -1.28 -5.11 -27.56
N GLN A 778 -1.33 -6.42 -27.34
CA GLN A 778 -0.28 -7.36 -27.74
C GLN A 778 -0.14 -7.45 -29.26
N TYR A 779 -1.27 -7.40 -29.97
CA TYR A 779 -1.32 -7.47 -31.43
C TYR A 779 -1.30 -6.08 -32.09
N ALA A 780 -0.94 -5.04 -31.32
CA ALA A 780 -0.79 -3.65 -31.78
C ALA A 780 -2.00 -3.09 -32.54
N LYS A 781 -3.21 -3.54 -32.18
CA LYS A 781 -4.45 -2.99 -32.70
C LYS A 781 -4.71 -1.61 -32.10
N SER A 782 -5.51 -0.80 -32.79
CA SER A 782 -5.95 0.50 -32.28
C SER A 782 -6.57 0.35 -30.89
N GLN A 783 -6.15 1.18 -29.93
CA GLN A 783 -6.73 1.21 -28.57
C GLN A 783 -8.23 1.58 -28.55
N TYR A 784 -8.72 2.09 -29.67
CA TYR A 784 -10.11 2.45 -29.89
C TYR A 784 -10.92 1.31 -30.54
N THR A 785 -10.32 0.15 -30.80
CA THR A 785 -11.03 -1.03 -31.33
C THR A 785 -12.17 -1.43 -30.39
N PRO A 786 -13.42 -1.55 -30.89
CA PRO A 786 -14.55 -1.98 -30.07
C PRO A 786 -14.38 -3.39 -29.53
N ILE A 787 -14.81 -3.59 -28.28
CA ILE A 787 -14.79 -4.90 -27.61
C ILE A 787 -16.21 -5.24 -27.18
N CYS A 788 -16.70 -6.41 -27.59
CA CYS A 788 -18.00 -6.94 -27.20
C CYS A 788 -17.81 -8.21 -26.36
N ARG A 789 -18.50 -8.32 -25.22
CA ARG A 789 -18.54 -9.54 -24.39
C ARG A 789 -19.84 -10.29 -24.64
N VAL A 790 -19.74 -11.53 -25.09
CA VAL A 790 -20.86 -12.41 -25.45
C VAL A 790 -20.83 -13.66 -24.57
N ILE A 791 -21.99 -14.09 -24.06
CA ILE A 791 -22.12 -15.33 -23.28
C ILE A 791 -22.68 -16.43 -24.18
N GLU A 792 -22.22 -17.66 -23.98
CA GLU A 792 -22.75 -18.84 -24.69
C GLU A 792 -24.29 -18.91 -24.61
N GLY A 793 -24.95 -18.96 -25.77
CA GLY A 793 -26.41 -18.97 -25.92
C GLY A 793 -27.09 -17.61 -25.92
N ALA A 794 -26.34 -16.53 -25.68
CA ALA A 794 -26.75 -15.14 -25.84
C ALA A 794 -26.06 -14.47 -27.06
N GLU A 795 -25.62 -15.26 -28.04
CA GLU A 795 -25.04 -14.74 -29.27
C GLU A 795 -26.06 -13.92 -30.07
N ASP A 796 -25.63 -12.77 -30.58
CA ASP A 796 -26.44 -11.91 -31.44
C ASP A 796 -26.16 -12.16 -32.93
N GLU A 797 -26.99 -11.56 -33.79
CA GLU A 797 -26.91 -11.75 -35.25
C GLU A 797 -25.57 -11.26 -35.82
N LEU A 798 -24.96 -10.22 -35.22
CA LEU A 798 -23.69 -9.66 -35.66
C LEU A 798 -22.52 -10.63 -35.37
N PHE A 799 -22.52 -11.25 -34.20
CA PHE A 799 -21.57 -12.32 -33.87
C PHE A 799 -21.75 -13.51 -34.81
N GLU A 800 -22.98 -13.97 -35.03
CA GLU A 800 -23.24 -15.15 -35.86
C GLU A 800 -22.93 -14.91 -37.34
N ALA A 801 -23.24 -13.73 -37.88
CA ALA A 801 -22.89 -13.34 -39.25
C ALA A 801 -21.37 -13.28 -39.48
N SER A 802 -20.58 -13.18 -38.41
CA SER A 802 -19.12 -13.20 -38.49
C SER A 802 -18.54 -14.61 -38.61
N LEU A 803 -19.33 -15.68 -38.41
CA LEU A 803 -18.91 -17.08 -38.47
C LEU A 803 -19.01 -17.68 -39.88
N GLU A 804 -18.18 -18.70 -40.16
CA GLU A 804 -18.21 -19.46 -41.41
C GLU A 804 -19.47 -20.35 -41.47
N GLY A 805 -20.20 -20.29 -42.59
CA GLY A 805 -21.37 -21.15 -42.84
C GLY A 805 -22.70 -20.64 -42.28
N TRP A 806 -22.75 -19.40 -41.79
CA TRP A 806 -24.00 -18.75 -41.39
C TRP A 806 -24.92 -18.56 -42.62
N GLN A 807 -26.15 -19.07 -42.56
CA GLN A 807 -27.12 -18.99 -43.67
C GLN A 807 -28.25 -17.97 -43.44
N GLY A 808 -28.16 -17.16 -42.39
CA GLY A 808 -29.29 -16.35 -41.94
C GLY A 808 -30.43 -17.22 -41.41
N TRP A 809 -31.42 -16.57 -40.81
CA TRP A 809 -32.68 -17.20 -40.43
C TRP A 809 -33.68 -17.15 -41.58
#